data_AF-A0A933Y3G6-F1
#
_entry.id   AF-A0A933Y3G6-F1
#
_cell.length_a   1.000
_cell.length_b   1.000
_cell.length_c   1.000
_cell.angle_alpha   90.00
_cell.angle_beta   90.00
_cell.angle_gamma   90.00
#
_symmetry.space_group_name_H-M   'P 1'
#
loop_
_entity.id
_entity.type
_entity.pdbx_description
1 polymer ?
#
loop_
_entity_poly.entity_id
_entity_poly.type
_entity_poly.pdbx_seq_one_letter_code
_entity_poly.pdbx_strand_id
1 'polypeptide(L)'
;MRLALAVLGLVLVACLAWSFARSDGAVGSSPSTRRDPERSERSADGLPTPASDPLAMPSGTSERAATEPSEASNDPAPADALTLRVVERASGRPIADAEVFSFDWDADWEACRLLDQREPGELETWLAAHGRRVRTDALGEARVPKVKHSGIAAARSAGRFAVQDYDGGAERIVIAVGGEREFEVHVASSAGAEVTGVDVVVRSLDAFGLRLRARTDEHGVARFRHVRPFQREDAPEPCGVTVSALLTSRPELAFDALMELPPRVELVLPPCGAVDVTVVDQGGSVVTASGAFDATVVSDDFFTSHFSTVRERAARGAFRLAPVEVGARFEVVAWFEGMQESAKGTLDGPSRDGEVVAATLRLQALPAAVFRAVDERGQVLVQQRLRVVMRDLLGDWDEGSPLGYSEFVTDDAGQFRVPYDTDAVDPDNEPRRTIELFTTRASDGVELYFHTEFDMQPPSEDREAGDAVFWPAQRIVAGRVVDPLGVAVEGSIVRLYVPFSIENETANPRKRDFDAVRHPAWLVSDAQGAFEARGVLDAPRVRVIANAGTPCESPLTEVALGAGDVVLTVPRQGGLEGSIVLPDGVLAHEVNCRWSAPGGPNATAAFSETDARAAPEPGLAYFLFDDLPTGRGELAVILGSQPIVRIADLELQPGAPTRDPRVQRIDMRGRVRVLEVRVESPDGSLAPDGVVQTCPSSAPESRSMWSIRRGTARCLVGIEPVDLWVAIVGARRERVTGVAANACTVRMRPPYELELTFRAPNVPSDLLASLEMRGEPQVTCNTSTPVPEGAAMRFRPAATGPARLRLIRQPDTSSGREFRKLGEWSFEVADVDELQTFAFDLDPEAVEAALR
;
A
#
# COMPACT_ATOMS: atom_id res chain seq x y z
N MET A 1 -11.74 -40.72 -40.37
CA MET A 1 -11.88 -39.65 -39.36
C MET A 1 -13.01 -39.90 -38.36
N ARG A 2 -14.27 -40.09 -38.79
CA ARG A 2 -15.39 -40.38 -37.86
C ARG A 2 -15.23 -41.67 -37.04
N LEU A 3 -14.61 -42.72 -37.62
CA LEU A 3 -14.29 -43.95 -36.90
C LEU A 3 -13.17 -43.77 -35.85
N ALA A 4 -12.19 -42.89 -36.12
CA ALA A 4 -11.11 -42.61 -35.18
C ALA A 4 -11.58 -41.80 -33.96
N LEU A 5 -12.52 -40.86 -34.18
CA LEU A 5 -13.17 -40.12 -33.09
C LEU A 5 -14.07 -41.02 -32.22
N ALA A 6 -14.76 -42.00 -32.82
CA ALA A 6 -15.57 -42.97 -32.08
C ALA A 6 -14.69 -43.91 -31.22
N VAL A 7 -13.54 -44.34 -31.73
CA VAL A 7 -12.60 -45.18 -30.97
C VAL A 7 -11.94 -44.38 -29.83
N LEU A 8 -11.58 -43.11 -30.06
CA LEU A 8 -11.02 -42.24 -29.03
C LEU A 8 -12.04 -41.98 -27.89
N GLY A 9 -13.32 -41.79 -28.24
CA GLY A 9 -14.41 -41.65 -27.27
C GLY A 9 -14.63 -42.91 -26.42
N LEU A 10 -14.54 -44.10 -27.04
CA LEU A 10 -14.66 -45.39 -26.33
C LEU A 10 -13.49 -45.66 -25.38
N VAL A 11 -12.27 -45.27 -25.75
CA VAL A 11 -11.08 -45.38 -24.88
C VAL A 11 -11.19 -44.44 -23.67
N LEU A 12 -11.69 -43.22 -23.88
CA LEU A 12 -11.88 -42.24 -22.79
C LEU A 12 -12.95 -42.69 -21.79
N VAL A 13 -14.06 -43.27 -22.26
CA VAL A 13 -15.10 -43.83 -21.39
C VAL A 13 -14.58 -45.07 -20.63
N ALA A 14 -13.75 -45.91 -21.25
CA ALA A 14 -13.14 -47.06 -20.59
C ALA A 14 -12.13 -46.65 -19.51
N CYS A 15 -11.32 -45.61 -19.76
CA CYS A 15 -10.37 -45.08 -18.77
C CYS A 15 -11.09 -44.43 -17.57
N LEU A 16 -12.19 -43.72 -17.80
CA LEU A 16 -13.00 -43.14 -16.72
C LEU A 16 -13.72 -44.22 -15.90
N ALA A 17 -14.26 -45.25 -16.54
CA ALA A 17 -14.87 -46.39 -15.85
C ALA A 17 -13.84 -47.19 -15.02
N TRP A 18 -12.59 -47.29 -15.47
CA TRP A 18 -11.53 -47.97 -14.73
C TRP A 18 -11.05 -47.19 -13.50
N SER A 19 -11.09 -45.85 -13.56
CA SER A 19 -10.74 -44.98 -12.42
C SER A 19 -11.76 -45.07 -11.27
N PHE A 20 -13.05 -45.17 -11.59
CA PHE A 20 -14.11 -45.29 -10.57
C PHE A 20 -14.23 -46.68 -9.93
N ALA A 21 -13.62 -47.72 -10.53
CA ALA A 21 -13.70 -49.09 -10.01
C ALA A 21 -12.68 -49.43 -8.92
N ARG A 22 -11.87 -48.46 -8.43
CA ARG A 22 -10.74 -48.75 -7.52
C ARG A 22 -10.80 -48.16 -6.11
N SER A 23 -11.97 -47.76 -5.65
CA SER A 23 -12.18 -47.33 -4.27
C SER A 23 -13.15 -48.25 -3.56
N ASP A 24 -12.65 -49.42 -3.13
CA ASP A 24 -13.27 -50.25 -2.09
C ASP A 24 -12.24 -51.22 -1.47
N GLY A 25 -12.07 -51.13 -0.14
CA GLY A 25 -11.46 -52.11 0.75
C GLY A 25 -9.91 -52.06 0.87
N ALA A 26 -9.28 -52.24 2.04
CA ALA A 26 -9.75 -52.77 3.31
C ALA A 26 -8.76 -52.48 4.45
N VAL A 27 -9.32 -52.49 5.65
CA VAL A 27 -8.71 -52.60 6.99
C VAL A 27 -7.79 -53.82 7.11
N GLY A 28 -6.66 -53.72 7.82
CA GLY A 28 -5.94 -54.91 8.30
C GLY A 28 -4.53 -54.71 8.87
N SER A 29 -4.45 -54.57 10.20
CA SER A 29 -3.48 -55.20 11.13
C SER A 29 -1.96 -55.16 10.88
N SER A 30 -1.23 -54.66 11.90
CA SER A 30 0.17 -55.00 12.21
C SER A 30 0.44 -56.52 12.28
N PRO A 31 1.70 -56.95 12.11
CA PRO A 31 2.50 -57.20 13.31
C PRO A 31 4.01 -56.91 13.20
N SER A 32 4.59 -56.78 14.39
CA SER A 32 6.00 -56.79 14.80
C SER A 32 6.85 -57.95 14.25
N THR A 33 8.17 -57.70 14.07
CA THR A 33 9.34 -58.49 14.54
C THR A 33 10.61 -57.90 13.92
N ARG A 34 11.55 -57.28 14.66
CA ARG A 34 12.65 -57.86 15.46
C ARG A 34 13.67 -58.70 14.65
N ARG A 35 14.82 -58.11 14.31
CA ARG A 35 16.18 -58.70 14.46
C ARG A 35 17.30 -57.71 14.07
N ASP A 36 18.08 -57.31 15.08
CA ASP A 36 19.52 -57.01 15.05
C ASP A 36 20.35 -58.26 14.62
N PRO A 37 21.71 -58.19 14.56
CA PRO A 37 22.60 -57.18 13.96
C PRO A 37 23.72 -57.87 13.14
N GLU A 38 24.49 -57.16 12.30
CA GLU A 38 25.85 -57.62 11.96
C GLU A 38 26.77 -56.52 11.44
N ARG A 39 27.56 -55.99 12.39
CA ARG A 39 29.00 -55.73 12.35
C ARG A 39 29.73 -55.86 11.00
N SER A 40 30.34 -54.76 10.54
CA SER A 40 31.63 -54.82 9.85
C SER A 40 32.44 -53.54 10.13
N GLU A 41 33.46 -53.71 10.96
CA GLU A 41 34.55 -52.76 11.19
C GLU A 41 35.49 -52.77 9.98
N ARG A 42 35.90 -51.59 9.49
CA ARG A 42 37.26 -51.34 8.97
C ARG A 42 37.56 -49.84 8.84
N SER A 43 38.50 -49.41 9.70
CA SER A 43 39.53 -48.36 9.56
C SER A 43 40.00 -48.10 8.11
N ALA A 44 40.60 -46.97 7.71
CA ALA A 44 41.15 -45.79 8.38
C ALA A 44 41.43 -44.69 7.32
N ASP A 45 41.83 -43.53 7.83
CA ASP A 45 42.59 -42.43 7.23
C ASP A 45 41.83 -41.12 7.01
N GLY A 46 42.32 -40.12 7.73
CA GLY A 46 41.66 -38.85 7.98
C GLY A 46 42.29 -37.68 7.26
N LEU A 47 41.56 -36.58 7.34
CA LEU A 47 42.01 -35.20 7.18
C LEU A 47 41.21 -34.36 8.21
N PRO A 48 41.84 -33.38 8.88
CA PRO A 48 41.15 -32.58 9.89
C PRO A 48 40.22 -31.57 9.20
N THR A 49 38.91 -31.76 9.37
CA THR A 49 37.90 -30.72 9.13
C THR A 49 37.92 -29.75 10.31
N PRO A 50 37.98 -28.42 10.11
CA PRO A 50 37.75 -27.48 11.19
C PRO A 50 36.29 -27.64 11.63
N ALA A 51 36.09 -27.99 12.90
CA ALA A 51 34.79 -28.02 13.52
C ALA A 51 34.27 -26.58 13.62
N SER A 52 33.37 -26.22 12.70
CA SER A 52 32.44 -25.13 12.90
C SER A 52 31.37 -25.65 13.85
N ASP A 53 31.50 -25.36 15.15
CA ASP A 53 30.38 -25.48 16.08
C ASP A 53 29.26 -24.56 15.58
N PRO A 54 28.06 -25.06 15.27
CA PRO A 54 26.93 -24.18 15.03
C PRO A 54 26.63 -23.47 16.35
N LEU A 55 26.86 -22.15 16.38
CA LEU A 55 26.39 -21.28 17.44
C LEU A 55 24.88 -21.50 17.60
N ALA A 56 24.51 -22.23 18.65
CA ALA A 56 23.12 -22.35 19.07
C ALA A 56 22.63 -20.95 19.45
N MET A 57 21.83 -20.34 18.57
CA MET A 57 21.16 -19.07 18.82
C MET A 57 20.31 -19.22 20.09
N PRO A 58 20.54 -18.42 21.14
CA PRO A 58 19.68 -18.44 22.31
C PRO A 58 18.30 -17.87 21.92
N SER A 59 17.25 -18.66 22.08
CA SER A 59 15.85 -18.22 22.09
C SER A 59 15.59 -17.41 23.37
N GLY A 60 16.17 -16.22 23.44
CA GLY A 60 15.88 -15.23 24.48
C GLY A 60 14.64 -14.45 24.10
N THR A 61 13.47 -14.88 24.58
CA THR A 61 12.31 -14.00 24.67
C THR A 61 12.67 -12.83 25.57
N SER A 62 12.89 -11.65 24.97
CA SER A 62 13.05 -10.41 25.71
C SER A 62 11.73 -10.08 26.40
N GLU A 63 11.68 -10.35 27.70
CA GLU A 63 10.56 -10.02 28.58
C GLU A 63 10.55 -8.50 28.77
N ARG A 64 10.09 -7.77 27.75
CA ARG A 64 9.65 -6.38 27.92
C ARG A 64 8.49 -6.49 28.89
N ALA A 65 8.62 -5.89 30.08
CA ALA A 65 7.56 -5.89 31.09
C ALA A 65 6.26 -5.47 30.41
N ALA A 66 5.38 -6.45 30.14
CA ALA A 66 4.07 -6.18 29.63
C ALA A 66 3.41 -5.27 30.65
N THR A 67 3.04 -4.06 30.24
CA THR A 67 2.17 -3.20 31.03
C THR A 67 1.01 -4.09 31.49
N GLU A 68 0.80 -4.22 32.80
CA GLU A 68 -0.24 -5.13 33.32
C GLU A 68 -1.54 -4.87 32.56
N PRO A 69 -2.23 -5.92 32.07
CA PRO A 69 -3.43 -5.76 31.26
C PRO A 69 -4.39 -4.83 31.99
N SER A 70 -4.66 -3.66 31.41
CA SER A 70 -5.59 -2.71 31.99
C SER A 70 -6.94 -3.40 32.22
N GLU A 71 -7.38 -3.46 33.48
CA GLU A 71 -8.71 -3.97 33.81
C GLU A 71 -9.75 -3.14 33.06
N ALA A 72 -10.77 -3.80 32.52
CA ALA A 72 -11.82 -3.12 31.77
C ALA A 72 -12.46 -2.04 32.65
N SER A 73 -12.16 -0.77 32.33
CA SER A 73 -12.67 0.35 33.10
C SER A 73 -14.15 0.58 32.79
N ASN A 74 -14.96 0.69 33.84
CA ASN A 74 -16.34 1.16 33.78
C ASN A 74 -16.45 2.68 33.89
N ASP A 75 -15.39 3.41 33.52
CA ASP A 75 -15.42 4.87 33.56
C ASP A 75 -16.64 5.40 32.79
N PRO A 76 -17.34 6.41 33.35
CA PRO A 76 -18.47 7.02 32.68
C PRO A 76 -18.05 7.50 31.29
N ALA A 77 -18.84 7.14 30.28
CA ALA A 77 -18.54 7.44 28.89
C ALA A 77 -18.31 8.96 28.70
N PRO A 78 -17.35 9.37 27.85
CA PRO A 78 -17.20 10.76 27.46
C PRO A 78 -18.51 11.32 26.90
N ALA A 79 -18.74 12.63 27.07
CA ALA A 79 -19.93 13.29 26.50
C ALA A 79 -19.98 13.17 24.97
N ASP A 80 -18.82 13.18 24.32
CA ASP A 80 -18.64 12.93 22.89
C ASP A 80 -18.02 11.55 22.67
N ALA A 81 -18.88 10.52 22.65
CA ALA A 81 -18.47 9.13 22.55
C ALA A 81 -19.06 8.47 21.31
N LEU A 82 -18.21 7.76 20.58
CA LEU A 82 -18.58 6.83 19.54
C LEU A 82 -19.27 5.61 20.13
N THR A 83 -20.42 5.23 19.58
CA THR A 83 -21.16 4.04 20.01
C THR A 83 -20.80 2.83 19.13
N LEU A 84 -20.14 1.84 19.72
CA LEU A 84 -19.83 0.55 19.09
C LEU A 84 -20.92 -0.46 19.43
N ARG A 85 -21.70 -0.90 18.44
CA ARG A 85 -22.73 -1.92 18.60
C ARG A 85 -22.23 -3.28 18.15
N VAL A 86 -22.07 -4.22 19.07
CA VAL A 86 -21.67 -5.59 18.78
C VAL A 86 -22.88 -6.47 18.56
N VAL A 87 -22.93 -7.14 17.42
CA VAL A 87 -24.03 -8.04 17.04
C VAL A 87 -23.50 -9.39 16.58
N GLU A 88 -24.30 -10.45 16.76
CA GLU A 88 -24.05 -11.75 16.17
C GLU A 88 -24.28 -11.68 14.66
N ARG A 89 -23.25 -11.97 13.86
CA ARG A 89 -23.28 -11.85 12.41
C ARG A 89 -24.45 -12.60 11.75
N ALA A 90 -24.73 -13.82 12.18
CA ALA A 90 -25.75 -14.67 11.57
C ALA A 90 -27.19 -14.18 11.83
N SER A 91 -27.42 -13.54 12.98
CA SER A 91 -28.77 -13.21 13.44
C SER A 91 -29.05 -11.70 13.58
N GLY A 92 -28.00 -10.88 13.52
CA GLY A 92 -28.04 -9.45 13.86
C GLY A 92 -28.36 -9.16 15.32
N ARG A 93 -28.46 -10.19 16.18
CA ARG A 93 -28.84 -10.00 17.59
C ARG A 93 -27.72 -9.33 18.36
N PRO A 94 -28.02 -8.36 19.23
CA PRO A 94 -26.99 -7.72 20.06
C PRO A 94 -26.32 -8.74 20.99
N ILE A 95 -25.02 -8.59 21.19
CA ILE A 95 -24.22 -9.42 22.10
C ILE A 95 -23.85 -8.59 23.32
N ALA A 96 -24.44 -8.93 24.47
CA ALA A 96 -24.08 -8.35 25.75
C ALA A 96 -22.77 -8.92 26.31
N ASP A 97 -22.07 -8.14 27.13
CA ASP A 97 -20.79 -8.50 27.78
C ASP A 97 -19.70 -8.94 26.78
N ALA A 98 -19.77 -8.47 25.53
CA ALA A 98 -18.69 -8.61 24.56
C ALA A 98 -17.57 -7.65 24.93
N GLU A 99 -16.33 -8.12 24.83
CA GLU A 99 -15.16 -7.26 25.02
C GLU A 99 -14.90 -6.48 23.74
N VAL A 100 -14.73 -5.17 23.85
CA VAL A 100 -14.52 -4.28 22.72
C VAL A 100 -13.20 -3.56 22.92
N PHE A 101 -12.40 -3.53 21.86
CA PHE A 101 -11.13 -2.83 21.76
C PHE A 101 -11.31 -1.70 20.76
N SER A 102 -10.83 -0.50 21.08
CA SER A 102 -10.82 0.65 20.16
C SER A 102 -9.45 1.30 20.20
N PHE A 103 -8.90 1.55 19.03
CA PHE A 103 -7.61 2.19 18.85
C PHE A 103 -7.74 3.36 17.86
N ASP A 104 -7.02 4.44 18.13
CA ASP A 104 -6.95 5.66 17.33
C ASP A 104 -5.63 5.64 16.56
N TRP A 105 -5.68 5.64 15.23
CA TRP A 105 -4.48 5.57 14.38
C TRP A 105 -3.55 6.76 14.58
N ASP A 106 -4.06 7.90 15.03
CA ASP A 106 -3.30 9.13 15.23
C ASP A 106 -2.69 9.23 16.64
N ALA A 107 -3.31 8.58 17.62
CA ALA A 107 -2.92 8.73 19.02
C ALA A 107 -1.56 8.06 19.32
N ASP A 108 -1.21 7.02 18.57
CA ASP A 108 0.03 6.27 18.78
C ASP A 108 0.59 5.72 17.45
N TRP A 109 1.10 6.62 16.62
CA TRP A 109 1.77 6.28 15.36
C TRP A 109 2.89 5.25 15.55
N GLU A 110 3.58 5.25 16.71
CA GLU A 110 4.61 4.25 16.98
C GLU A 110 3.99 2.86 17.16
N ALA A 111 2.86 2.75 17.86
CA ALA A 111 2.10 1.50 17.92
C ALA A 111 1.60 1.06 16.53
N CYS A 112 1.16 1.98 15.67
CA CYS A 112 0.79 1.69 14.28
C CYS A 112 1.97 1.13 13.48
N ARG A 113 3.13 1.78 13.56
CA ARG A 113 4.37 1.29 12.95
C ARG A 113 4.77 -0.08 13.50
N LEU A 114 4.55 -0.31 14.80
CA LEU A 114 4.80 -1.61 15.43
C LEU A 114 3.81 -2.68 14.96
N LEU A 115 2.58 -2.33 14.57
CA LEU A 115 1.63 -3.28 13.99
C LEU A 115 2.16 -3.89 12.69
N ASP A 116 2.83 -3.08 11.85
CA ASP A 116 3.47 -3.52 10.61
C ASP A 116 4.75 -4.36 10.82
N GLN A 117 5.39 -4.21 11.98
CA GLN A 117 6.68 -4.84 12.32
C GLN A 117 6.55 -6.09 13.20
N ARG A 118 5.34 -6.48 13.60
CA ARG A 118 5.15 -7.49 14.64
C ARG A 118 5.02 -8.92 14.15
N GLU A 119 5.18 -9.80 15.13
CA GLU A 119 5.07 -11.22 14.93
C GLU A 119 3.68 -11.63 14.42
N PRO A 120 3.65 -12.68 13.59
CA PRO A 120 2.45 -13.18 12.97
C PRO A 120 1.30 -13.59 13.92
N GLY A 121 0.06 -13.20 13.59
CA GLY A 121 -1.16 -13.68 14.26
C GLY A 121 -1.66 -12.86 15.46
N GLU A 122 -1.09 -11.67 15.73
CA GLU A 122 -1.32 -10.95 16.98
C GLU A 122 -2.27 -9.74 16.93
N LEU A 123 -3.06 -9.51 15.88
CA LEU A 123 -3.92 -8.30 15.84
C LEU A 123 -4.81 -8.17 17.09
N GLU A 124 -5.41 -9.28 17.54
CA GLU A 124 -6.20 -9.32 18.78
C GLU A 124 -5.36 -9.02 20.03
N THR A 125 -4.18 -9.64 20.15
CA THR A 125 -3.25 -9.42 21.26
C THR A 125 -2.74 -7.98 21.29
N TRP A 126 -2.47 -7.41 20.12
CA TRP A 126 -2.04 -6.04 19.94
C TRP A 126 -3.15 -5.08 20.35
N LEU A 127 -4.38 -5.29 19.88
CA LEU A 127 -5.53 -4.47 20.27
C LEU A 127 -5.83 -4.60 21.76
N ALA A 128 -5.59 -5.76 22.37
CA ALA A 128 -5.71 -5.92 23.81
C ALA A 128 -4.63 -5.17 24.61
N ALA A 129 -3.43 -5.03 24.05
CA ALA A 129 -2.30 -4.36 24.71
C ALA A 129 -2.26 -2.84 24.48
N HIS A 130 -2.71 -2.37 23.32
CA HIS A 130 -2.60 -0.97 22.87
C HIS A 130 -3.97 -0.29 22.73
N GLY A 131 -5.03 -1.05 22.52
CA GLY A 131 -6.38 -0.52 22.38
C GLY A 131 -7.06 -0.25 23.73
N ARG A 132 -7.95 0.72 23.75
CA ARG A 132 -8.86 0.95 24.87
C ARG A 132 -9.86 -0.19 24.94
N ARG A 133 -9.94 -0.83 26.11
CA ARG A 133 -10.84 -1.96 26.38
C ARG A 133 -12.10 -1.51 27.13
N VAL A 134 -13.26 -1.88 26.60
CA VAL A 134 -14.59 -1.68 27.23
C VAL A 134 -15.45 -2.93 27.02
N ARG A 135 -16.62 -2.98 27.66
CA ARG A 135 -17.60 -4.07 27.47
C ARG A 135 -18.94 -3.56 26.99
N THR A 136 -19.65 -4.39 26.23
CA THR A 136 -21.00 -4.05 25.78
C THR A 136 -22.05 -4.27 26.87
N ASP A 137 -23.07 -3.42 26.85
CA ASP A 137 -24.24 -3.52 27.71
C ASP A 137 -25.28 -4.56 27.21
N ALA A 138 -26.46 -4.61 27.83
CA ALA A 138 -27.54 -5.52 27.44
C ALA A 138 -28.08 -5.29 26.01
N LEU A 139 -27.85 -4.12 25.41
CA LEU A 139 -28.20 -3.77 24.04
C LEU A 139 -27.06 -4.07 23.05
N GLY A 140 -25.95 -4.62 23.54
CA GLY A 140 -24.76 -4.87 22.76
C GLY A 140 -23.99 -3.58 22.44
N GLU A 141 -24.17 -2.51 23.20
CA GLU A 141 -23.54 -1.22 22.94
C GLU A 141 -22.36 -0.98 23.91
N ALA A 142 -21.25 -0.52 23.36
CA ALA A 142 -20.11 0.00 24.10
C ALA A 142 -19.83 1.43 23.65
N ARG A 143 -19.38 2.29 24.56
CA ARG A 143 -19.02 3.68 24.24
C ARG A 143 -17.53 3.88 24.40
N VAL A 144 -16.90 4.42 23.36
CA VAL A 144 -15.48 4.76 23.33
C VAL A 144 -15.33 6.23 22.92
N PRO A 145 -14.21 6.90 23.25
CA PRO A 145 -13.96 8.24 22.72
C PRO A 145 -14.01 8.23 21.20
N LYS A 146 -14.47 9.32 20.60
CA LYS A 146 -14.24 9.53 19.17
C LYS A 146 -12.74 9.71 18.90
N VAL A 147 -12.34 9.22 17.74
CA VAL A 147 -10.99 9.42 17.20
C VAL A 147 -11.01 10.60 16.26
N LYS A 148 -9.85 11.21 16.03
CA LYS A 148 -9.78 12.46 15.26
C LYS A 148 -9.94 12.24 13.76
N HIS A 149 -9.28 11.24 13.19
CA HIS A 149 -9.31 10.99 11.75
C HIS A 149 -9.83 9.60 11.41
N SER A 150 -9.20 8.56 11.95
CA SER A 150 -9.65 7.19 11.75
C SER A 150 -9.18 6.30 12.89
N GLY A 151 -9.87 5.19 13.08
CA GLY A 151 -9.53 4.21 14.09
C GLY A 151 -9.90 2.80 13.66
N ILE A 152 -9.54 1.86 14.51
CA ILE A 152 -9.87 0.44 14.37
C ILE A 152 -10.55 -0.03 15.64
N ALA A 153 -11.68 -0.73 15.48
CA ALA A 153 -12.43 -1.29 16.58
C ALA A 153 -12.54 -2.81 16.39
N ALA A 154 -12.36 -3.57 17.46
CA ALA A 154 -12.60 -5.00 17.46
C ALA A 154 -13.52 -5.41 18.60
N ALA A 155 -14.24 -6.51 18.41
CA ALA A 155 -15.08 -7.08 19.44
C ALA A 155 -14.88 -8.59 19.54
N ARG A 156 -14.89 -9.09 20.78
CA ARG A 156 -14.72 -10.50 21.13
C ARG A 156 -15.86 -11.00 22.00
N SER A 157 -16.44 -12.15 21.64
CA SER A 157 -17.42 -12.83 22.48
C SER A 157 -17.47 -14.34 22.19
N ALA A 158 -17.42 -15.16 23.24
CA ALA A 158 -17.56 -16.62 23.14
C ALA A 158 -16.67 -17.29 22.06
N GLY A 159 -15.40 -16.87 21.97
CA GLY A 159 -14.44 -17.40 20.98
C GLY A 159 -14.67 -16.93 19.55
N ARG A 160 -15.48 -15.88 19.37
CA ARG A 160 -15.69 -15.19 18.10
C ARG A 160 -15.08 -13.80 18.17
N PHE A 161 -14.54 -13.32 17.08
CA PHE A 161 -13.97 -11.99 16.97
C PHE A 161 -14.32 -11.34 15.62
N ALA A 162 -14.32 -10.02 15.61
CA ALA A 162 -14.44 -9.22 14.40
C ALA A 162 -13.74 -7.88 14.62
N VAL A 163 -13.29 -7.29 13.52
CA VAL A 163 -12.62 -5.99 13.47
C VAL A 163 -13.29 -5.14 12.41
N GLN A 164 -13.33 -3.83 12.64
CA GLN A 164 -13.94 -2.85 11.77
C GLN A 164 -13.13 -1.56 11.86
N ASP A 165 -12.65 -1.05 10.73
CA ASP A 165 -12.14 0.31 10.63
C ASP A 165 -13.29 1.31 10.64
N TYR A 166 -13.00 2.52 11.14
CA TYR A 166 -13.96 3.60 11.20
C TYR A 166 -13.31 4.97 11.07
N ASP A 167 -14.09 5.92 10.56
CA ASP A 167 -13.70 7.32 10.45
C ASP A 167 -13.99 8.07 11.77
N GLY A 168 -13.23 9.14 12.03
CA GLY A 168 -13.38 9.96 13.23
C GLY A 168 -14.73 10.65 13.37
N GLY A 169 -15.41 10.89 12.25
CA GLY A 169 -16.78 11.43 12.22
C GLY A 169 -17.87 10.41 12.58
N ALA A 170 -17.54 9.13 12.74
CA ALA A 170 -18.54 8.10 13.01
C ALA A 170 -19.20 8.29 14.40
N GLU A 171 -20.52 8.42 14.41
CA GLU A 171 -21.32 8.44 15.64
C GLU A 171 -21.62 7.03 16.16
N ARG A 172 -21.73 6.07 15.23
CA ARG A 172 -22.10 4.69 15.53
C ARG A 172 -21.51 3.72 14.53
N ILE A 173 -20.96 2.62 15.01
CA ILE A 173 -20.42 1.52 14.19
C ILE A 173 -21.04 0.21 14.64
N VAL A 174 -21.29 -0.70 13.70
CA VAL A 174 -21.77 -2.06 14.00
C VAL A 174 -20.63 -3.05 13.78
N ILE A 175 -20.25 -3.79 14.82
CA ILE A 175 -19.24 -4.85 14.74
C ILE A 175 -19.96 -6.20 14.74
N ALA A 176 -20.03 -6.83 13.57
CA ALA A 176 -20.71 -8.10 13.37
C ALA A 176 -19.78 -9.30 13.65
N VAL A 177 -19.84 -9.81 14.88
CA VAL A 177 -19.03 -10.91 15.40
C VAL A 177 -19.62 -12.25 14.96
N GLY A 178 -18.81 -13.12 14.36
CA GLY A 178 -19.24 -14.42 13.82
C GLY A 178 -18.17 -15.50 13.99
N GLY A 179 -18.50 -16.73 13.62
CA GLY A 179 -17.49 -17.79 13.55
C GLY A 179 -16.41 -17.43 12.53
N GLU A 180 -15.16 -17.51 12.94
CA GLU A 180 -14.03 -17.28 12.05
C GLU A 180 -13.73 -18.50 11.20
N ARG A 181 -13.32 -18.23 9.97
CA ARG A 181 -12.63 -19.22 9.16
C ARG A 181 -11.15 -19.00 9.39
N GLU A 182 -10.47 -20.03 9.90
CA GLU A 182 -9.02 -20.09 9.83
C GLU A 182 -8.64 -20.25 8.35
N PHE A 183 -7.61 -19.51 7.94
CA PHE A 183 -7.07 -19.56 6.60
C PHE A 183 -5.66 -20.13 6.69
N GLU A 184 -5.43 -21.28 6.06
CA GLU A 184 -4.16 -21.98 6.09
C GLU A 184 -3.40 -21.79 4.78
N VAL A 185 -2.13 -21.42 4.90
CA VAL A 185 -1.21 -21.27 3.78
C VAL A 185 -0.07 -22.26 3.97
N HIS A 186 0.02 -23.22 3.07
CA HIS A 186 1.11 -24.19 3.04
C HIS A 186 2.22 -23.64 2.15
N VAL A 187 3.43 -23.59 2.69
CA VAL A 187 4.62 -23.18 1.96
C VAL A 187 5.50 -24.41 1.75
N ALA A 188 5.78 -24.73 0.49
CA ALA A 188 6.67 -25.81 0.10
C ALA A 188 7.86 -25.28 -0.71
N SER A 189 8.98 -25.99 -0.68
CA SER A 189 10.11 -25.72 -1.56
C SER A 189 9.82 -26.17 -2.98
N SER A 190 10.66 -25.77 -3.95
CA SER A 190 10.58 -26.27 -5.33
C SER A 190 10.69 -27.80 -5.45
N ALA A 191 11.27 -28.47 -4.45
CA ALA A 191 11.33 -29.94 -4.35
C ALA A 191 10.08 -30.57 -3.67
N GLY A 192 9.12 -29.75 -3.22
CA GLY A 192 7.89 -30.18 -2.55
C GLY A 192 8.04 -30.44 -1.05
N ALA A 193 9.17 -30.08 -0.42
CA ALA A 193 9.34 -30.21 1.03
C ALA A 193 8.69 -29.03 1.76
N GLU A 194 8.06 -29.27 2.90
CA GLU A 194 7.48 -28.22 3.76
C GLU A 194 8.55 -27.26 4.28
N VAL A 195 8.29 -25.95 4.23
CA VAL A 195 9.27 -24.92 4.62
C VAL A 195 8.81 -24.24 5.90
N THR A 196 9.56 -24.47 6.98
CA THR A 196 9.26 -24.02 8.34
C THR A 196 9.82 -22.63 8.64
N GLY A 197 9.17 -21.87 9.51
CA GLY A 197 9.70 -20.61 10.04
C GLY A 197 9.72 -19.45 9.04
N VAL A 198 8.92 -19.51 7.97
CA VAL A 198 8.82 -18.49 6.92
C VAL A 198 7.63 -17.59 7.17
N ASP A 199 7.82 -16.27 7.07
CA ASP A 199 6.72 -15.32 7.18
C ASP A 199 5.89 -15.29 5.91
N VAL A 200 4.59 -15.55 6.07
CA VAL A 200 3.57 -15.41 5.04
C VAL A 200 2.79 -14.13 5.34
N VAL A 201 2.46 -13.37 4.30
CA VAL A 201 1.74 -12.11 4.41
C VAL A 201 0.45 -12.18 3.60
N VAL A 202 -0.65 -11.78 4.23
CA VAL A 202 -1.90 -11.42 3.54
C VAL A 202 -2.00 -9.89 3.50
N ARG A 203 -2.25 -9.35 2.30
CA ARG A 203 -2.28 -7.91 2.03
C ARG A 203 -3.41 -7.54 1.08
N SER A 204 -3.86 -6.29 1.12
CA SER A 204 -4.58 -5.70 -0.03
C SER A 204 -3.60 -5.41 -1.18
N LEU A 205 -4.03 -5.54 -2.44
CA LEU A 205 -3.16 -5.38 -3.62
C LEU A 205 -3.08 -3.95 -4.16
N ASP A 206 -4.01 -3.08 -3.80
CA ASP A 206 -4.18 -1.71 -4.33
C ASP A 206 -3.90 -0.60 -3.30
N ALA A 207 -3.73 -0.93 -2.01
CA ALA A 207 -3.47 0.04 -0.95
C ALA A 207 -2.20 -0.24 -0.13
N PHE A 208 -1.66 0.81 0.50
CA PHE A 208 -0.74 0.75 1.66
C PHE A 208 -1.43 0.20 2.92
N GLY A 209 -2.42 -0.68 2.76
CA GLY A 209 -3.30 -1.14 3.83
C GLY A 209 -2.60 -2.04 4.85
N LEU A 210 -3.35 -2.33 5.91
CA LEU A 210 -3.04 -3.32 6.95
C LEU A 210 -2.40 -4.56 6.32
N ARG A 211 -1.45 -5.21 7.00
CA ARG A 211 -0.85 -6.49 6.58
C ARG A 211 -1.03 -7.51 7.71
N LEU A 212 -1.55 -8.69 7.39
CA LEU A 212 -1.48 -9.81 8.34
C LEU A 212 -0.26 -10.62 8.04
N ARG A 213 0.46 -11.00 9.08
CA ARG A 213 1.55 -11.97 8.97
C ARG A 213 1.11 -13.26 9.67
N ALA A 214 1.49 -14.41 9.11
CA ALA A 214 1.51 -15.72 9.79
C ALA A 214 2.88 -16.39 9.52
N ARG A 215 3.54 -16.99 10.51
CA ARG A 215 4.79 -17.75 10.30
C ARG A 215 4.45 -19.22 10.11
N THR A 216 5.16 -19.89 9.20
CA THR A 216 4.96 -21.33 8.99
C THR A 216 5.46 -22.15 10.18
N ASP A 217 4.65 -23.11 10.61
CA ASP A 217 4.99 -24.08 11.64
C ASP A 217 5.93 -25.19 11.14
N GLU A 218 6.15 -26.25 11.93
CA GLU A 218 6.95 -27.41 11.56
C GLU A 218 6.42 -28.20 10.36
N HIS A 219 5.18 -27.95 9.94
CA HIS A 219 4.52 -28.55 8.78
C HIS A 219 4.46 -27.59 7.58
N GLY A 220 5.19 -26.48 7.64
CA GLY A 220 5.16 -25.46 6.60
C GLY A 220 3.82 -24.73 6.51
N VAL A 221 3.00 -24.74 7.57
CA VAL A 221 1.65 -24.15 7.57
C VAL A 221 1.66 -22.84 8.33
N ALA A 222 1.32 -21.75 7.64
CA ALA A 222 1.04 -20.47 8.23
C ALA A 222 -0.48 -20.31 8.41
N ARG A 223 -0.94 -20.14 9.65
CA ARG A 223 -2.36 -20.02 9.99
C ARG A 223 -2.73 -18.57 10.26
N PHE A 224 -3.68 -18.05 9.50
CA PHE A 224 -4.24 -16.74 9.71
C PHE A 224 -5.59 -16.84 10.39
N ARG A 225 -5.74 -16.08 11.47
CA ARG A 225 -7.03 -15.74 12.08
C ARG A 225 -7.40 -14.34 11.66
N HIS A 226 -8.69 -14.02 11.72
CA HIS A 226 -9.16 -12.65 11.50
C HIS A 226 -8.73 -12.07 10.14
N VAL A 227 -8.86 -12.81 9.02
CA VAL A 227 -8.53 -12.27 7.67
C VAL A 227 -9.58 -11.27 7.16
N ARG A 228 -10.74 -11.22 7.83
CA ARG A 228 -11.87 -10.33 7.53
C ARG A 228 -11.63 -8.80 7.55
N PRO A 229 -10.73 -8.20 8.35
CA PRO A 229 -10.44 -6.76 8.28
C PRO A 229 -10.02 -6.31 6.87
N PHE A 230 -9.54 -7.25 6.03
CA PHE A 230 -9.17 -7.03 4.63
C PHE A 230 -10.35 -7.15 3.67
N GLN A 231 -11.50 -7.61 4.16
CA GLN A 231 -12.77 -7.69 3.45
C GLN A 231 -13.54 -6.40 3.75
N ARG A 232 -13.11 -5.26 3.18
CA ARG A 232 -13.96 -4.07 3.22
C ARG A 232 -15.23 -4.40 2.44
N GLU A 233 -16.37 -4.43 3.11
CA GLU A 233 -17.67 -4.74 2.48
C GLU A 233 -18.04 -3.71 1.39
N ASP A 234 -17.52 -2.49 1.57
CA ASP A 234 -17.81 -1.33 0.73
C ASP A 234 -16.97 -1.33 -0.55
N ALA A 235 -15.74 -1.87 -0.52
CA ALA A 235 -14.86 -1.98 -1.68
C ALA A 235 -14.02 -3.27 -1.57
N PRO A 236 -14.41 -4.37 -2.24
CA PRO A 236 -13.62 -5.59 -2.26
C PRO A 236 -12.35 -5.40 -3.07
N GLU A 237 -11.35 -4.87 -2.39
CA GLU A 237 -9.99 -4.84 -2.90
C GLU A 237 -9.48 -6.29 -2.97
N PRO A 238 -8.87 -6.71 -4.09
CA PRO A 238 -8.33 -8.05 -4.19
C PRO A 238 -7.19 -8.20 -3.18
N CYS A 239 -7.23 -9.27 -2.40
CA CYS A 239 -6.17 -9.59 -1.46
C CYS A 239 -5.12 -10.47 -2.15
N GLY A 240 -3.86 -10.30 -1.75
CA GLY A 240 -2.75 -11.18 -2.10
C GLY A 240 -2.30 -11.94 -0.86
N VAL A 241 -1.98 -13.22 -1.04
CA VAL A 241 -1.17 -13.98 -0.08
C VAL A 241 0.17 -14.30 -0.71
N THR A 242 1.24 -14.08 0.05
CA THR A 242 2.61 -14.22 -0.45
C THR A 242 3.57 -14.51 0.69
N VAL A 243 4.82 -14.83 0.36
CA VAL A 243 5.89 -15.01 1.33
C VAL A 243 6.69 -13.70 1.45
N SER A 244 6.95 -13.27 2.69
CA SER A 244 7.86 -12.16 3.00
C SER A 244 9.29 -12.68 3.08
N ALA A 245 9.96 -12.74 1.94
CA ALA A 245 11.32 -13.25 1.81
C ALA A 245 12.11 -12.50 0.73
N LEU A 246 13.42 -12.73 0.69
CA LEU A 246 14.31 -12.13 -0.32
C LEU A 246 14.25 -12.95 -1.62
N LEU A 247 13.18 -12.75 -2.39
CA LEU A 247 12.90 -13.45 -3.64
C LEU A 247 12.88 -12.47 -4.82
N THR A 248 13.47 -12.85 -5.93
CA THR A 248 13.33 -12.19 -7.24
C THR A 248 12.04 -12.63 -7.93
N SER A 249 11.64 -13.89 -7.73
CA SER A 249 10.39 -14.45 -8.25
C SER A 249 9.40 -14.69 -7.11
N ARG A 250 8.43 -13.79 -6.99
CA ARG A 250 7.52 -13.79 -5.84
C ARG A 250 6.38 -14.80 -6.02
N PRO A 251 6.25 -15.82 -5.17
CA PRO A 251 5.05 -16.61 -5.10
C PRO A 251 3.94 -15.75 -4.46
N GLU A 252 2.99 -15.32 -5.28
CA GLU A 252 1.84 -14.54 -4.85
C GLU A 252 0.57 -15.15 -5.45
N LEU A 253 -0.42 -15.38 -4.59
CA LEU A 253 -1.76 -15.80 -5.01
C LEU A 253 -2.73 -14.67 -4.68
N ALA A 254 -3.33 -14.08 -5.72
CA ALA A 254 -4.46 -13.20 -5.56
C ALA A 254 -5.73 -14.00 -5.27
N PHE A 255 -6.53 -13.53 -4.32
CA PHE A 255 -7.86 -14.06 -4.04
C PHE A 255 -8.84 -12.93 -3.75
N ASP A 256 -10.09 -13.16 -4.11
CA ASP A 256 -11.19 -12.26 -3.75
C ASP A 256 -11.53 -12.53 -2.28
N ALA A 257 -11.35 -11.51 -1.45
CA ALA A 257 -11.57 -11.63 -0.02
C ALA A 257 -13.07 -11.83 0.29
N LEU A 258 -14.00 -11.35 -0.53
CA LEU A 258 -15.45 -11.55 -0.31
C LEU A 258 -15.93 -12.95 -0.71
N MET A 259 -15.18 -13.65 -1.57
CA MET A 259 -15.49 -15.02 -1.95
C MET A 259 -15.11 -16.02 -0.86
N GLU A 260 -15.57 -17.27 -0.96
CA GLU A 260 -15.11 -18.33 -0.07
C GLU A 260 -13.60 -18.48 -0.20
N LEU A 261 -12.86 -17.98 0.80
CA LEU A 261 -11.43 -18.22 0.94
C LEU A 261 -11.19 -19.71 0.72
N PRO A 262 -10.28 -20.09 -0.20
CA PRO A 262 -9.93 -21.50 -0.32
C PRO A 262 -9.48 -21.98 1.06
N PRO A 263 -9.97 -23.14 1.53
CA PRO A 263 -9.63 -23.63 2.87
C PRO A 263 -8.12 -23.85 3.05
N ARG A 264 -7.40 -23.97 1.93
CA ARG A 264 -5.96 -24.13 1.85
C ARG A 264 -5.42 -23.39 0.64
N VAL A 265 -4.36 -22.60 0.84
CA VAL A 265 -3.53 -22.06 -0.23
C VAL A 265 -2.18 -22.77 -0.22
N GLU A 266 -1.64 -23.06 -1.40
CA GLU A 266 -0.29 -23.60 -1.54
C GLU A 266 0.59 -22.54 -2.23
N LEU A 267 1.70 -22.20 -1.59
CA LEU A 267 2.76 -21.39 -2.14
C LEU A 267 4.01 -22.26 -2.30
N VAL A 268 4.62 -22.23 -3.49
CA VAL A 268 5.85 -22.96 -3.77
C VAL A 268 6.97 -21.95 -3.93
N LEU A 269 8.00 -22.06 -3.08
CA LEU A 269 9.19 -21.23 -3.16
C LEU A 269 10.06 -21.66 -4.35
N PRO A 270 10.75 -20.73 -5.02
CA PRO A 270 11.85 -21.07 -5.91
C PRO A 270 12.99 -21.77 -5.13
N PRO A 271 14.02 -22.31 -5.80
CA PRO A 271 15.24 -22.76 -5.12
C PRO A 271 15.79 -21.67 -4.20
N CYS A 272 15.99 -21.99 -2.92
CA CYS A 272 16.32 -21.02 -1.88
C CYS A 272 17.36 -21.58 -0.90
N GLY A 273 18.12 -20.68 -0.28
CA GLY A 273 18.99 -20.97 0.85
C GLY A 273 18.81 -19.95 1.97
N ALA A 274 19.88 -19.67 2.69
CA ALA A 274 19.90 -18.67 3.77
C ALA A 274 21.21 -17.87 3.78
N VAL A 275 21.19 -16.71 4.43
CA VAL A 275 22.39 -15.92 4.69
C VAL A 275 22.47 -15.58 6.18
N ASP A 276 23.51 -16.05 6.85
CA ASP A 276 23.83 -15.70 8.23
C ASP A 276 24.72 -14.44 8.22
N VAL A 277 24.19 -13.34 8.73
CA VAL A 277 24.86 -12.03 8.71
C VAL A 277 25.37 -11.71 10.12
N THR A 278 26.65 -11.37 10.21
CA THR A 278 27.26 -10.83 11.42
C THR A 278 27.66 -9.38 11.20
N VAL A 279 27.24 -8.49 12.08
CA VAL A 279 27.62 -7.09 12.09
C VAL A 279 28.80 -6.91 13.03
N VAL A 280 29.88 -6.33 12.51
CA VAL A 280 31.11 -6.05 13.26
C VAL A 280 31.39 -4.55 13.30
N ASP A 281 32.02 -4.08 14.37
CA ASP A 281 32.52 -2.71 14.48
C ASP A 281 33.73 -2.46 13.55
N GLN A 282 34.27 -1.23 13.59
CA GLN A 282 35.46 -0.88 12.80
C GLN A 282 36.71 -1.69 13.18
N GLY A 283 36.79 -2.19 14.42
CA GLY A 283 37.84 -3.07 14.91
C GLY A 283 37.63 -4.55 14.55
N GLY A 284 36.51 -4.90 13.92
CA GLY A 284 36.14 -6.27 13.57
C GLY A 284 35.49 -7.07 14.70
N SER A 285 35.16 -6.44 15.85
CA SER A 285 34.46 -7.10 16.94
C SER A 285 32.96 -7.13 16.67
N VAL A 286 32.28 -8.23 17.05
CA VAL A 286 30.82 -8.34 16.85
C VAL A 286 30.09 -7.31 17.70
N VAL A 287 29.16 -6.61 17.07
CA VAL A 287 28.29 -5.64 17.75
C VAL A 287 27.41 -6.37 18.74
N THR A 288 27.39 -5.96 20.01
CA THR A 288 26.60 -6.65 21.04
C THR A 288 25.22 -6.04 21.26
N ALA A 289 24.97 -4.86 20.69
CA ALA A 289 23.69 -4.18 20.74
C ALA A 289 22.61 -4.97 19.96
N SER A 290 21.37 -4.84 20.42
CA SER A 290 20.20 -5.28 19.67
C SER A 290 19.83 -4.22 18.64
N GLY A 291 19.25 -4.64 17.53
CA GLY A 291 18.91 -3.74 16.45
C GLY A 291 17.75 -4.25 15.60
N ALA A 292 17.43 -3.47 14.58
CA ALA A 292 16.58 -3.87 13.48
C ALA A 292 17.38 -3.78 12.18
N PHE A 293 17.03 -4.59 11.20
CA PHE A 293 17.59 -4.46 9.86
C PHE A 293 16.49 -4.56 8.81
N ASP A 294 16.75 -3.93 7.67
CA ASP A 294 16.01 -4.07 6.44
C ASP A 294 16.92 -4.72 5.40
N ALA A 295 16.44 -5.75 4.74
CA ALA A 295 17.08 -6.35 3.59
C ALA A 295 16.16 -6.27 2.39
N THR A 296 16.64 -5.75 1.25
CA THR A 296 15.85 -5.54 0.04
C THR A 296 16.56 -6.14 -1.16
N VAL A 297 15.85 -6.93 -1.97
CA VAL A 297 16.39 -7.49 -3.22
C VAL A 297 16.76 -6.38 -4.20
N VAL A 298 17.99 -6.41 -4.71
CA VAL A 298 18.44 -5.52 -5.79
C VAL A 298 17.87 -6.08 -7.09
N SER A 299 16.87 -5.40 -7.64
CA SER A 299 16.19 -5.77 -8.88
C SER A 299 15.98 -4.55 -9.76
N ASP A 300 16.05 -4.74 -11.07
CA ASP A 300 15.74 -3.72 -12.08
C ASP A 300 14.22 -3.41 -12.17
N ASP A 301 13.39 -4.26 -11.55
CA ASP A 301 11.95 -4.04 -11.45
C ASP A 301 11.60 -3.36 -10.11
N PHE A 302 11.16 -2.10 -10.20
CA PHE A 302 10.73 -1.27 -9.08
C PHE A 302 9.65 -1.94 -8.21
N PHE A 303 8.74 -2.72 -8.81
CA PHE A 303 7.72 -3.43 -8.04
C PHE A 303 8.33 -4.58 -7.24
N THR A 304 9.30 -5.28 -7.81
CA THR A 304 10.01 -6.37 -7.12
C THR A 304 10.79 -5.83 -5.91
N SER A 305 11.43 -4.67 -6.01
CA SER A 305 12.21 -4.10 -4.89
C SER A 305 11.35 -3.68 -3.69
N HIS A 306 10.19 -3.06 -3.92
CA HIS A 306 9.31 -2.60 -2.82
C HIS A 306 8.64 -3.73 -2.03
N PHE A 307 8.54 -4.93 -2.61
CA PHE A 307 7.82 -6.05 -2.01
C PHE A 307 8.71 -7.19 -1.53
N SER A 308 10.00 -7.16 -1.87
CA SER A 308 11.01 -8.11 -1.38
C SER A 308 11.89 -7.48 -0.30
N THR A 309 11.26 -6.71 0.60
CA THR A 309 11.90 -6.18 1.81
C THR A 309 11.56 -7.04 3.01
N VAL A 310 12.58 -7.60 3.65
CA VAL A 310 12.47 -8.30 4.93
C VAL A 310 12.98 -7.38 6.03
N ARG A 311 12.15 -7.17 7.05
CA ARG A 311 12.51 -6.42 8.25
C ARG A 311 12.47 -7.34 9.46
N GLU A 312 13.57 -7.41 10.18
CA GLU A 312 13.78 -8.39 11.25
C GLU A 312 14.68 -7.80 12.33
N ARG A 313 14.72 -8.44 13.50
CA ARG A 313 15.58 -7.98 14.62
C ARG A 313 16.94 -8.65 14.59
N ALA A 314 17.98 -7.84 14.79
CA ALA A 314 19.33 -8.33 15.05
C ALA A 314 19.51 -8.56 16.56
N ALA A 315 19.87 -9.79 16.93
CA ALA A 315 20.21 -10.13 18.30
C ALA A 315 21.73 -10.15 18.45
N ARG A 316 22.29 -9.19 19.19
CA ARG A 316 23.75 -9.07 19.40
C ARG A 316 24.52 -9.03 18.08
N GLY A 317 24.11 -8.13 17.18
CA GLY A 317 24.78 -7.95 15.90
C GLY A 317 24.67 -9.11 14.92
N ALA A 318 23.96 -10.20 15.25
CA ALA A 318 23.79 -11.33 14.35
C ALA A 318 22.32 -11.53 13.97
N PHE A 319 22.09 -11.92 12.72
CA PHE A 319 20.77 -12.27 12.23
C PHE A 319 20.87 -13.24 11.04
N ARG A 320 19.76 -13.93 10.77
CA ARG A 320 19.65 -14.88 9.67
C ARG A 320 18.56 -14.43 8.71
N LEU A 321 18.91 -14.33 7.44
CA LEU A 321 18.00 -14.09 6.33
C LEU A 321 17.61 -15.45 5.75
N ALA A 322 16.35 -15.84 5.91
CA ALA A 322 15.83 -17.06 5.30
C ALA A 322 14.32 -16.93 5.07
N PRO A 323 13.79 -17.35 3.90
CA PRO A 323 14.52 -17.88 2.74
C PRO A 323 15.12 -16.76 1.86
N VAL A 324 16.20 -17.08 1.14
CA VAL A 324 16.82 -16.21 0.12
C VAL A 324 16.93 -16.99 -1.18
N GLU A 325 16.39 -16.45 -2.28
CA GLU A 325 16.41 -17.14 -3.58
C GLU A 325 17.85 -17.35 -4.09
N VAL A 326 18.09 -18.48 -4.74
CA VAL A 326 19.38 -18.80 -5.33
C VAL A 326 19.75 -17.77 -6.41
N GLY A 327 20.93 -17.16 -6.27
CA GLY A 327 21.44 -16.12 -7.15
C GLY A 327 20.90 -14.72 -6.87
N ALA A 328 20.04 -14.54 -5.86
CA ALA A 328 19.57 -13.23 -5.47
C ALA A 328 20.75 -12.37 -4.94
N ARG A 329 20.73 -11.08 -5.28
CA ARG A 329 21.59 -10.06 -4.67
C ARG A 329 20.70 -9.09 -3.94
N PHE A 330 21.10 -8.67 -2.76
CA PHE A 330 20.26 -7.82 -1.93
C PHE A 330 21.10 -6.84 -1.13
N GLU A 331 20.51 -5.69 -0.86
CA GLU A 331 21.05 -4.67 0.00
C GLU A 331 20.54 -4.90 1.42
N VAL A 332 21.42 -4.73 2.41
CA VAL A 332 21.07 -4.80 3.82
C VAL A 332 21.47 -3.51 4.49
N VAL A 333 20.54 -2.95 5.27
CA VAL A 333 20.76 -1.82 6.17
C VAL A 333 20.39 -2.26 7.58
N ALA A 334 21.31 -2.17 8.52
CA ALA A 334 21.09 -2.54 9.92
C ALA A 334 21.32 -1.33 10.85
N TRP A 335 20.38 -1.11 11.75
CA TRP A 335 20.39 -0.05 12.77
C TRP A 335 20.33 -0.68 14.16
N PHE A 336 21.06 -0.10 15.12
CA PHE A 336 21.16 -0.64 16.48
C PHE A 336 20.63 0.36 17.51
N GLU A 337 19.90 -0.13 18.50
CA GLU A 337 19.31 0.72 19.54
C GLU A 337 20.39 1.46 20.32
N GLY A 338 20.23 2.78 20.43
CA GLY A 338 21.20 3.66 21.13
C GLY A 338 22.52 3.85 20.38
N MET A 339 22.68 3.30 19.18
CA MET A 339 23.82 3.54 18.31
C MET A 339 23.43 4.52 17.20
N GLN A 340 24.38 5.37 16.83
CA GLN A 340 24.23 6.28 15.70
C GLN A 340 24.95 5.77 14.44
N GLU A 341 25.51 4.57 14.53
CA GLU A 341 26.14 3.87 13.41
C GLU A 341 25.12 2.91 12.78
N SER A 342 25.21 2.75 11.47
CA SER A 342 24.49 1.71 10.75
C SER A 342 25.46 0.84 9.98
N ALA A 343 25.09 -0.41 9.73
CA ALA A 343 25.83 -1.25 8.81
C ALA A 343 25.05 -1.34 7.51
N LYS A 344 25.70 -0.99 6.39
CA LYS A 344 25.12 -1.10 5.06
C LYS A 344 26.02 -1.89 4.13
N GLY A 345 25.43 -2.71 3.28
CA GLY A 345 26.18 -3.41 2.24
C GLY A 345 25.30 -4.23 1.31
N THR A 346 25.80 -4.46 0.10
CA THR A 346 25.24 -5.44 -0.83
C THR A 346 25.83 -6.80 -0.54
N LEU A 347 24.96 -7.80 -0.39
CA LEU A 347 25.33 -9.18 -0.14
C LEU A 347 24.85 -10.06 -1.29
N ASP A 348 25.65 -11.08 -1.61
CA ASP A 348 25.25 -12.13 -2.53
C ASP A 348 24.52 -13.23 -1.74
N GLY A 349 23.41 -13.68 -2.29
CA GLY A 349 22.65 -14.81 -1.78
C GLY A 349 23.32 -16.16 -2.05
N PRO A 350 22.62 -17.25 -1.71
CA PRO A 350 23.10 -18.61 -1.97
C PRO A 350 23.26 -18.87 -3.47
N SER A 351 24.25 -19.66 -3.84
CA SER A 351 24.50 -20.11 -5.23
C SER A 351 23.85 -21.45 -5.55
N ARG A 352 23.40 -22.17 -4.51
CA ARG A 352 22.78 -23.51 -4.61
C ARG A 352 21.60 -23.62 -3.65
N ASP A 353 20.63 -24.45 -4.02
CA ASP A 353 19.46 -24.74 -3.19
C ASP A 353 19.89 -25.33 -1.83
N GLY A 354 19.32 -24.81 -0.74
CA GLY A 354 19.65 -25.15 0.64
C GLY A 354 20.99 -24.64 1.17
N GLU A 355 21.78 -23.89 0.39
CA GLU A 355 23.06 -23.33 0.84
C GLU A 355 22.86 -22.26 1.92
N VAL A 356 23.75 -22.25 2.92
CA VAL A 356 23.82 -21.18 3.93
C VAL A 356 25.12 -20.41 3.70
N VAL A 357 25.01 -19.13 3.39
CA VAL A 357 26.15 -18.24 3.17
C VAL A 357 26.41 -17.44 4.45
N ALA A 358 27.67 -17.32 4.85
CA ALA A 358 28.07 -16.41 5.93
C ALA A 358 28.49 -15.06 5.34
N ALA A 359 27.93 -13.98 5.85
CA ALA A 359 28.25 -12.62 5.45
C ALA A 359 28.64 -11.77 6.66
N THR A 360 29.50 -10.77 6.43
CA THR A 360 29.88 -9.81 7.46
C THR A 360 29.60 -8.42 6.96
N LEU A 361 28.77 -7.68 7.71
CA LEU A 361 28.57 -6.25 7.51
C LEU A 361 29.42 -5.51 8.54
N ARG A 362 30.04 -4.41 8.12
CA ARG A 362 30.80 -3.55 9.03
C ARG A 362 29.93 -2.35 9.40
N LEU A 363 29.83 -2.03 10.69
CA LEU A 363 29.30 -0.74 11.13
C LEU A 363 30.14 0.36 10.51
N GLN A 364 29.45 1.25 9.84
CA GLN A 364 30.02 2.47 9.33
C GLN A 364 29.46 3.58 10.19
N ALA A 365 30.36 4.39 10.75
CA ALA A 365 29.94 5.67 11.28
C ALA A 365 29.42 6.45 10.07
N LEU A 366 28.10 6.65 10.00
CA LEU A 366 27.57 7.59 9.05
C LEU A 366 28.09 8.96 9.49
N PRO A 367 28.71 9.73 8.59
CA PRO A 367 29.00 11.11 8.91
C PRO A 367 27.69 11.76 9.36
N ALA A 368 27.76 12.65 10.35
CA ALA A 368 26.60 13.35 10.84
C ALA A 368 26.82 14.86 10.86
N ALA A 369 25.73 15.60 10.69
CA ALA A 369 25.66 16.99 11.11
C ALA A 369 25.44 17.00 12.63
N VAL A 370 26.43 17.51 13.36
CA VAL A 370 26.39 17.65 14.83
C VAL A 370 25.89 19.04 15.17
N PHE A 371 24.75 19.11 15.86
CA PHE A 371 24.15 20.36 16.27
C PHE A 371 24.13 20.46 17.79
N ARG A 372 24.19 21.68 18.32
CA ARG A 372 23.85 21.96 19.71
C ARG A 372 22.49 22.66 19.77
N ALA A 373 21.50 22.00 20.36
CA ALA A 373 20.16 22.56 20.53
C ALA A 373 20.18 23.64 21.61
N VAL A 374 19.83 24.87 21.23
CA VAL A 374 19.70 26.01 22.15
C VAL A 374 18.38 26.73 21.91
N ASP A 375 17.82 27.39 22.93
CA ASP A 375 16.64 28.25 22.75
C ASP A 375 17.01 29.63 22.16
N GLU A 376 16.01 30.49 21.97
CA GLU A 376 16.20 31.84 21.42
C GLU A 376 17.09 32.76 22.29
N ARG A 377 17.39 32.35 23.53
CA ARG A 377 18.26 33.06 24.49
C ARG A 377 19.64 32.43 24.59
N GLY A 378 19.91 31.36 23.84
CA GLY A 378 21.14 30.58 23.88
C GLY A 378 21.23 29.60 25.06
N GLN A 379 20.12 29.31 25.75
CA GLN A 379 20.10 28.27 26.78
C GLN A 379 20.06 26.89 26.15
N VAL A 380 20.91 25.99 26.64
CA VAL A 380 21.04 24.63 26.11
C VAL A 380 19.79 23.81 26.43
N LEU A 381 19.25 23.14 25.42
CA LEU A 381 18.13 22.20 25.55
C LEU A 381 18.67 20.80 25.80
N VAL A 382 18.72 20.37 27.06
CA VAL A 382 19.26 19.06 27.49
C VAL A 382 18.17 18.00 27.60
N GLN A 383 18.48 16.74 27.26
CA GLN A 383 17.55 15.60 27.35
C GLN A 383 16.20 15.85 26.66
N GLN A 384 16.22 16.66 25.60
CA GLN A 384 15.05 17.12 24.89
C GLN A 384 14.80 16.20 23.69
N ARG A 385 13.59 15.66 23.57
CA ARG A 385 13.19 14.84 22.42
C ARG A 385 12.92 15.76 21.22
N LEU A 386 13.70 15.59 20.17
CA LEU A 386 13.61 16.33 18.91
C LEU A 386 12.98 15.42 17.86
N ARG A 387 11.95 15.90 17.17
CA ARG A 387 11.41 15.26 15.98
C ARG A 387 12.00 15.94 14.75
N VAL A 388 12.51 15.14 13.82
CA VAL A 388 13.25 15.59 12.65
C VAL A 388 12.54 15.16 11.40
N VAL A 389 12.31 16.13 10.52
CA VAL A 389 11.78 15.91 9.18
C VAL A 389 12.89 16.30 8.21
N MET A 390 13.33 15.33 7.42
CA MET A 390 14.27 15.56 6.33
C MET A 390 13.50 15.60 5.01
N ARG A 391 13.78 16.61 4.18
CA ARG A 391 13.16 16.78 2.86
C ARG A 391 14.23 16.99 1.80
N ASP A 392 14.07 16.33 0.67
CA ASP A 392 14.85 16.59 -0.55
C ASP A 392 14.30 17.81 -1.29
N LEU A 393 15.12 18.82 -1.56
CA LEU A 393 14.81 19.86 -2.55
C LEU A 393 15.34 19.38 -3.92
N LEU A 394 14.57 18.52 -4.60
CA LEU A 394 14.91 18.08 -5.95
C LEU A 394 14.40 19.11 -6.99
N GLY A 395 15.28 20.02 -7.42
CA GLY A 395 15.05 20.98 -8.51
C GLY A 395 14.17 22.19 -8.16
N ASP A 396 13.66 22.93 -9.18
CA ASP A 396 12.72 24.07 -9.04
C ASP A 396 11.36 23.68 -8.41
N TRP A 397 11.23 22.46 -7.89
CA TRP A 397 10.02 21.92 -7.29
C TRP A 397 10.24 21.82 -5.77
N ASP A 398 9.68 22.79 -5.02
CA ASP A 398 9.65 22.82 -3.55
C ASP A 398 8.81 21.67 -2.90
N GLU A 399 8.39 20.66 -3.66
CA GLU A 399 7.50 19.56 -3.24
C GLU A 399 8.26 18.29 -2.81
N GLY A 400 9.33 18.46 -2.04
CA GLY A 400 10.06 17.34 -1.45
C GLY A 400 9.19 16.52 -0.49
N SER A 401 8.83 15.30 -0.89
CA SER A 401 8.22 14.33 0.03
C SER A 401 9.14 14.12 1.23
N PRO A 402 8.61 14.10 2.47
CA PRO A 402 9.44 13.85 3.64
C PRO A 402 10.08 12.46 3.48
N LEU A 403 11.41 12.40 3.53
CA LEU A 403 12.18 11.15 3.43
C LEU A 403 11.94 10.24 4.63
N GLY A 404 11.48 10.82 5.74
CA GLY A 404 11.10 10.10 6.94
C GLY A 404 11.02 11.03 8.15
N TYR A 405 10.54 10.45 9.25
CA TYR A 405 10.59 11.07 10.57
C TYR A 405 11.64 10.33 11.40
N SER A 406 12.58 11.07 11.96
CA SER A 406 13.53 10.55 12.95
C SER A 406 13.32 11.28 14.26
N GLU A 407 13.66 10.62 15.37
CA GLU A 407 13.67 11.25 16.68
C GLU A 407 15.04 11.14 17.30
N PHE A 408 15.48 12.24 17.92
CA PHE A 408 16.73 12.29 18.67
C PHE A 408 16.44 12.79 20.08
N VAL A 409 17.32 12.44 21.01
CA VAL A 409 17.34 13.03 22.34
C VAL A 409 18.65 13.77 22.47
N THR A 410 18.56 15.05 22.85
CA THR A 410 19.77 15.84 23.09
C THR A 410 20.50 15.35 24.34
N ASP A 411 21.82 15.35 24.32
CA ASP A 411 22.62 14.95 25.48
C ASP A 411 22.70 16.05 26.56
N ASP A 412 23.56 15.86 27.57
CA ASP A 412 23.76 16.81 28.66
C ASP A 412 24.45 18.12 28.22
N ALA A 413 25.07 18.14 27.04
CA ALA A 413 25.58 19.34 26.39
C ALA A 413 24.58 19.93 25.39
N GLY A 414 23.37 19.34 25.28
CA GLY A 414 22.33 19.68 24.32
C GLY A 414 22.69 19.28 22.89
N GLN A 415 23.69 18.43 22.69
CA GLN A 415 24.11 17.99 21.36
C GLN A 415 23.21 16.88 20.84
N PHE A 416 22.99 16.89 19.53
CA PHE A 416 22.35 15.80 18.79
C PHE A 416 22.99 15.69 17.41
N ARG A 417 22.84 14.53 16.79
CA ARG A 417 23.57 14.16 15.58
C ARG A 417 22.57 13.67 14.54
N VAL A 418 22.52 14.35 13.40
CA VAL A 418 21.65 13.98 12.27
C VAL A 418 22.53 13.29 11.22
N PRO A 419 22.41 11.97 11.03
CA PRO A 419 23.24 11.25 10.06
C PRO A 419 22.93 11.69 8.63
N TYR A 420 23.96 11.80 7.77
CA TYR A 420 23.76 11.94 6.34
C TYR A 420 23.33 10.58 5.78
N ASP A 421 22.09 10.49 5.31
CA ASP A 421 21.68 9.36 4.46
C ASP A 421 22.29 9.56 3.08
N THR A 422 23.42 8.88 2.84
CA THR A 422 24.22 8.97 1.61
C THR A 422 23.57 8.28 0.41
N ASP A 423 22.56 7.45 0.63
CA ASP A 423 22.03 6.55 -0.40
C ASP A 423 20.86 7.15 -1.16
N ALA A 424 20.18 8.10 -0.53
CA ALA A 424 19.11 8.87 -1.16
C ALA A 424 19.62 10.13 -1.91
N VAL A 425 20.94 10.33 -2.02
CA VAL A 425 21.53 11.50 -2.70
C VAL A 425 21.86 11.12 -4.15
N ASP A 426 21.06 11.62 -5.08
CA ASP A 426 21.41 11.65 -6.50
C ASP A 426 22.70 12.46 -6.69
N PRO A 427 23.82 11.86 -7.15
CA PRO A 427 25.11 12.54 -7.28
C PRO A 427 25.15 13.59 -8.40
N ASP A 428 24.19 13.58 -9.34
CA ASP A 428 24.11 14.54 -10.44
C ASP A 428 23.22 15.75 -10.11
N ASN A 429 22.39 15.65 -9.06
CA ASN A 429 21.79 16.81 -8.41
C ASN A 429 22.71 17.30 -7.29
N GLU A 430 22.74 18.60 -7.03
CA GLU A 430 23.21 19.11 -5.74
C GLU A 430 21.99 19.08 -4.81
N PRO A 431 21.62 17.95 -4.16
CA PRO A 431 20.43 17.95 -3.33
C PRO A 431 20.69 18.87 -2.16
N ARG A 432 20.07 20.03 -2.19
CA ARG A 432 19.86 20.79 -0.98
C ARG A 432 18.82 20.00 -0.20
N ARG A 433 19.17 19.51 1.00
CA ARG A 433 18.14 19.04 1.92
C ARG A 433 17.80 20.15 2.88
N THR A 434 16.55 20.14 3.29
CA THR A 434 16.14 20.92 4.46
C THR A 434 15.98 19.99 5.64
N ILE A 435 16.51 20.43 6.78
CA ILE A 435 16.29 19.78 8.06
C ILE A 435 15.33 20.68 8.84
N GLU A 436 14.19 20.10 9.22
CA GLU A 436 13.20 20.74 10.05
C GLU A 436 13.13 19.97 11.38
N LEU A 437 13.38 20.68 12.47
CA LEU A 437 13.38 20.12 13.81
C LEU A 437 12.26 20.74 14.64
N PHE A 438 11.54 19.87 15.34
CA PHE A 438 10.43 20.23 16.20
C PHE A 438 10.69 19.68 17.59
N THR A 439 10.36 20.46 18.61
CA THR A 439 10.37 19.96 19.98
C THR A 439 9.39 20.71 20.85
N THR A 440 9.00 20.15 21.98
CA THR A 440 8.15 20.81 22.96
C THR A 440 8.96 21.13 24.19
N ARG A 441 9.05 22.42 24.54
CA ARG A 441 9.77 22.86 25.73
C ARG A 441 9.11 22.28 26.98
N ALA A 442 9.87 21.48 27.74
CA ALA A 442 9.31 20.75 28.88
C ALA A 442 8.68 21.63 29.98
N SER A 443 9.12 22.90 30.11
CA SER A 443 8.66 23.80 31.17
C SER A 443 7.25 24.36 30.97
N ASP A 444 6.84 24.62 29.74
CA ASP A 444 5.62 25.36 29.41
C ASP A 444 4.81 24.74 28.26
N GLY A 445 5.30 23.65 27.66
CA GLY A 445 4.63 22.98 26.55
C GLY A 445 4.71 23.76 25.23
N VAL A 446 5.51 24.83 25.15
CA VAL A 446 5.64 25.63 23.93
C VAL A 446 6.38 24.82 22.87
N GLU A 447 5.76 24.68 21.71
CA GLU A 447 6.41 24.10 20.53
C GLU A 447 7.50 25.04 20.02
N LEU A 448 8.71 24.50 19.95
CA LEU A 448 9.87 25.15 19.40
C LEU A 448 10.21 24.54 18.06
N TYR A 449 10.70 25.41 17.18
CA TYR A 449 11.00 25.08 15.80
C TYR A 449 12.40 25.55 15.43
N PHE A 450 13.10 24.71 14.69
CA PHE A 450 14.33 25.05 14.01
C PHE A 450 14.24 24.59 12.55
N HIS A 451 14.74 25.44 11.66
CA HIS A 451 14.87 25.13 10.25
C HIS A 451 16.23 25.59 9.77
N THR A 452 16.88 24.71 9.02
CA THR A 452 18.10 25.05 8.32
C THR A 452 18.12 24.32 6.99
N GLU A 453 18.60 25.03 5.97
CA GLU A 453 19.08 24.39 4.76
C GLU A 453 20.51 24.00 4.99
N PHE A 454 20.83 22.75 4.67
CA PHE A 454 22.19 22.27 4.80
C PHE A 454 22.61 21.58 3.52
N ASP A 455 23.80 21.94 3.03
CA ASP A 455 24.40 21.32 1.86
C ASP A 455 24.80 19.88 2.21
N MET A 456 24.13 18.92 1.58
CA MET A 456 24.26 17.50 1.87
C MET A 456 25.43 16.84 1.17
N GLN A 457 26.44 17.57 0.68
CA GLN A 457 27.70 16.90 0.32
C GLN A 457 28.21 16.14 1.54
N PRO A 458 28.12 14.78 1.54
CA PRO A 458 28.38 14.03 2.74
C PRO A 458 29.86 14.18 3.07
N PRO A 459 30.20 14.81 4.21
CA PRO A 459 31.59 14.91 4.61
C PRO A 459 32.12 13.50 4.92
N SER A 460 33.44 13.31 4.81
CA SER A 460 34.06 12.03 5.20
C SER A 460 34.05 11.79 6.72
N GLU A 461 33.73 12.82 7.51
CA GLU A 461 33.75 12.85 8.97
C GLU A 461 32.56 13.67 9.47
N ASP A 462 32.25 13.60 10.76
CA ASP A 462 31.24 14.46 11.37
C ASP A 462 31.54 15.93 11.14
N ARG A 463 30.50 16.70 10.83
CA ARG A 463 30.58 18.13 10.66
C ARG A 463 29.83 18.82 11.78
N GLU A 464 30.55 19.62 12.56
CA GLU A 464 29.96 20.60 13.48
C GLU A 464 29.10 21.58 12.66
N ALA A 465 27.79 21.44 12.78
CA ALA A 465 26.80 22.28 12.11
C ALA A 465 26.43 23.52 12.95
N GLY A 466 26.95 23.60 14.18
CA GLY A 466 26.80 24.75 15.07
C GLY A 466 25.55 24.67 15.94
N ASP A 467 25.04 25.84 16.34
CA ASP A 467 23.87 25.94 17.20
C ASP A 467 22.58 25.81 16.37
N ALA A 468 21.78 24.80 16.69
CA ALA A 468 20.39 24.75 16.28
C ALA A 468 19.57 25.62 17.23
N VAL A 469 19.39 26.90 16.85
CA VAL A 469 18.63 27.87 17.64
C VAL A 469 17.14 27.61 17.43
N PHE A 470 16.48 27.09 18.45
CA PHE A 470 15.05 26.83 18.45
C PHE A 470 14.29 28.09 18.84
N TRP A 471 13.40 28.55 17.95
CA TRP A 471 12.50 29.67 18.23
C TRP A 471 11.11 29.15 18.60
N PRO A 472 10.37 29.86 19.45
CA PRO A 472 8.94 29.59 19.63
C PRO A 472 8.24 29.66 18.26
N ALA A 473 7.49 28.62 17.91
CA ALA A 473 6.76 28.59 16.65
C ALA A 473 5.82 29.81 16.55
N GLN A 474 6.02 30.63 15.51
CA GLN A 474 5.24 31.85 15.32
C GLN A 474 3.81 31.48 14.95
N ARG A 475 2.83 32.27 15.36
CA ARG A 475 1.46 32.12 14.87
C ARG A 475 1.47 32.39 13.36
N ILE A 476 1.07 31.39 12.58
CA ILE A 476 0.82 31.53 11.14
C ILE A 476 -0.58 32.10 10.94
N VAL A 477 -1.57 31.50 11.60
CA VAL A 477 -2.96 31.96 11.62
C VAL A 477 -3.65 31.40 12.86
N ALA A 478 -4.63 32.12 13.39
CA ALA A 478 -5.59 31.59 14.33
C ALA A 478 -6.98 32.13 14.01
N GLY A 479 -8.00 31.38 14.40
CA GLY A 479 -9.35 31.72 14.03
C GLY A 479 -10.38 30.78 14.62
N ARG A 480 -11.59 30.84 14.07
CA ARG A 480 -12.70 29.96 14.38
C ARG A 480 -13.35 29.42 13.11
N VAL A 481 -13.67 28.15 13.11
CA VAL A 481 -14.56 27.52 12.13
C VAL A 481 -15.97 27.58 12.67
N VAL A 482 -16.88 28.14 11.87
CA VAL A 482 -18.29 28.31 12.22
C VAL A 482 -19.19 27.86 11.08
N ASP A 483 -20.44 27.55 11.40
CA ASP A 483 -21.49 27.33 10.42
C ASP A 483 -22.09 28.67 9.93
N PRO A 484 -23.02 28.69 8.94
CA PRO A 484 -23.63 29.92 8.47
C PRO A 484 -24.51 30.65 9.49
N LEU A 485 -24.82 30.03 10.63
CA LEU A 485 -25.51 30.67 11.77
C LEU A 485 -24.52 31.22 12.80
N GLY A 486 -23.20 31.09 12.58
CA GLY A 486 -22.15 31.51 13.50
C GLY A 486 -21.92 30.55 14.67
N VAL A 487 -22.50 29.35 14.63
CA VAL A 487 -22.25 28.30 15.63
C VAL A 487 -20.90 27.66 15.35
N ALA A 488 -20.11 27.44 16.39
CA ALA A 488 -18.81 26.78 16.29
C ALA A 488 -18.93 25.37 15.68
N VAL A 489 -17.97 25.00 14.83
CA VAL A 489 -17.86 23.65 14.27
C VAL A 489 -16.55 23.01 14.77
N GLU A 490 -16.68 22.02 15.65
CA GLU A 490 -15.59 21.18 16.14
C GLU A 490 -15.16 20.17 15.08
N GLY A 491 -13.92 19.67 15.14
CA GLY A 491 -13.47 18.58 14.28
C GLY A 491 -13.12 18.98 12.85
N SER A 492 -13.33 20.24 12.46
CA SER A 492 -13.06 20.70 11.10
C SER A 492 -11.57 20.77 10.83
N ILE A 493 -11.14 20.11 9.76
CA ILE A 493 -9.77 20.12 9.27
C ILE A 493 -9.51 21.46 8.57
N VAL A 494 -8.63 22.28 9.14
CA VAL A 494 -8.16 23.53 8.54
C VAL A 494 -6.87 23.27 7.78
N ARG A 495 -6.88 23.59 6.49
CA ARG A 495 -5.72 23.52 5.61
C ARG A 495 -5.21 24.92 5.29
N LEU A 496 -3.91 25.01 5.13
CA LEU A 496 -3.19 26.22 4.80
C LEU A 496 -2.56 26.05 3.42
N TYR A 497 -2.64 27.09 2.60
CA TYR A 497 -1.97 27.19 1.32
C TYR A 497 -1.13 28.45 1.32
N VAL A 498 0.08 28.33 0.81
CA VAL A 498 0.96 29.47 0.61
C VAL A 498 0.80 29.88 -0.84
N PRO A 499 0.38 31.11 -1.15
CA PRO A 499 0.34 31.57 -2.52
C PRO A 499 1.77 31.62 -3.04
N PHE A 500 2.18 30.62 -3.82
CA PHE A 500 3.40 30.73 -4.62
C PHE A 500 3.26 31.93 -5.57
N SER A 501 4.37 32.57 -5.95
CA SER A 501 4.34 33.66 -6.94
C SER A 501 3.99 33.07 -8.30
N ILE A 502 2.70 33.03 -8.62
CA ILE A 502 2.21 32.45 -9.84
C ILE A 502 2.17 33.54 -10.94
N GLU A 503 3.21 33.63 -11.76
CA GLU A 503 3.08 34.20 -13.12
C GLU A 503 2.37 33.21 -14.09
N ASN A 504 2.00 32.00 -13.65
CA ASN A 504 1.39 30.94 -14.47
C ASN A 504 0.08 30.36 -13.87
N GLU A 505 -0.93 31.22 -13.66
CA GLU A 505 -2.18 30.92 -12.90
C GLU A 505 -3.23 30.14 -13.72
N THR A 506 -2.91 29.75 -14.96
CA THR A 506 -3.91 29.30 -15.94
C THR A 506 -4.11 27.79 -16.04
N ALA A 507 -3.35 26.96 -15.31
CA ALA A 507 -3.48 25.51 -15.39
C ALA A 507 -3.53 24.85 -13.99
N ASN A 508 -4.75 24.74 -13.45
CA ASN A 508 -5.13 23.90 -12.32
C ASN A 508 -4.48 24.23 -10.94
N PRO A 509 -5.04 25.19 -10.17
CA PRO A 509 -4.47 25.64 -8.90
C PRO A 509 -4.42 24.57 -7.79
N ARG A 510 -5.12 23.43 -7.91
CA ARG A 510 -5.16 22.42 -6.84
C ARG A 510 -4.07 21.36 -6.91
N LYS A 511 -3.34 21.19 -8.03
CA LYS A 511 -2.29 20.16 -8.12
C LYS A 511 -0.89 20.61 -7.68
N ARG A 512 -0.71 21.90 -7.38
CA ARG A 512 0.60 22.54 -7.11
C ARG A 512 0.78 23.10 -5.69
N ASP A 513 -0.24 22.97 -4.82
CA ASP A 513 -0.32 23.81 -3.62
C ASP A 513 -0.33 23.01 -2.29
N PHE A 514 -0.05 21.69 -2.31
CA PHE A 514 -0.30 20.85 -1.14
C PHE A 514 0.75 20.94 -0.01
N ASP A 515 1.98 21.38 -0.25
CA ASP A 515 3.08 21.13 0.69
C ASP A 515 3.78 22.35 1.28
N ALA A 516 3.34 23.57 0.95
CA ALA A 516 4.10 24.77 1.33
C ALA A 516 4.01 25.15 2.82
N VAL A 517 3.04 24.63 3.57
CA VAL A 517 3.09 24.70 5.04
C VAL A 517 3.79 23.45 5.54
N ARG A 518 5.07 23.65 5.87
CA ARG A 518 6.09 22.65 6.22
C ARG A 518 5.75 21.70 7.39
N HIS A 519 4.54 21.74 7.95
CA HIS A 519 4.04 20.77 8.92
C HIS A 519 2.59 20.35 8.61
N PRO A 520 2.36 19.14 8.07
CA PRO A 520 1.02 18.61 7.85
C PRO A 520 0.46 18.02 9.15
N ALA A 521 0.50 18.78 10.26
CA ALA A 521 -0.47 18.50 11.32
C ALA A 521 -1.78 19.09 10.81
N TRP A 522 -2.70 18.22 10.43
CA TRP A 522 -4.06 18.61 10.08
C TRP A 522 -4.61 19.38 11.29
N LEU A 523 -4.72 20.71 11.13
CA LEU A 523 -5.23 21.57 12.18
C LEU A 523 -6.70 21.21 12.32
N VAL A 524 -7.13 20.90 13.54
CA VAL A 524 -8.53 20.58 13.78
C VAL A 524 -9.08 21.59 14.74
N SER A 525 -10.24 22.13 14.40
CA SER A 525 -10.95 23.05 15.28
C SER A 525 -11.43 22.33 16.55
N ASP A 526 -11.31 22.99 17.69
CA ASP A 526 -11.79 22.48 18.98
C ASP A 526 -13.32 22.62 19.15
N ALA A 527 -13.84 22.26 20.33
CA ALA A 527 -15.25 22.40 20.70
C ALA A 527 -15.82 23.84 20.62
N GLN A 528 -14.96 24.87 20.59
CA GLN A 528 -15.35 26.26 20.38
C GLN A 528 -15.16 26.69 18.91
N GLY A 529 -14.83 25.75 18.04
CA GLY A 529 -14.48 25.94 16.65
C GLY A 529 -13.11 26.58 16.49
N ALA A 530 -12.35 26.83 17.56
CA ALA A 530 -11.11 27.56 17.49
C ALA A 530 -10.00 26.69 16.91
N PHE A 531 -9.13 27.30 16.12
CA PHE A 531 -7.92 26.68 15.59
C PHE A 531 -6.76 27.66 15.68
N GLU A 532 -5.56 27.14 15.88
CA GLU A 532 -4.32 27.92 15.82
C GLU A 532 -3.25 27.11 15.09
N ALA A 533 -2.70 27.71 14.04
CA ALA A 533 -1.54 27.21 13.32
C ALA A 533 -0.29 27.94 13.80
N ARG A 534 0.74 27.19 14.16
CA ARG A 534 2.06 27.72 14.48
C ARG A 534 3.13 27.08 13.61
N GLY A 535 4.16 27.84 13.29
CA GLY A 535 5.29 27.38 12.50
C GLY A 535 6.12 28.54 11.98
N VAL A 536 6.91 28.28 10.95
CA VAL A 536 7.66 29.30 10.22
C VAL A 536 7.24 29.25 8.77
N LEU A 537 6.93 30.43 8.24
CA LEU A 537 6.53 30.59 6.86
C LEU A 537 7.10 31.87 6.29
N ASP A 538 7.85 31.75 5.20
CA ASP A 538 8.38 32.91 4.47
C ASP A 538 7.37 33.40 3.42
N ALA A 539 6.18 33.77 3.89
CA ALA A 539 5.15 34.36 3.06
C ALA A 539 4.37 35.43 3.84
N PRO A 540 4.11 36.60 3.24
CA PRO A 540 3.37 37.66 3.93
C PRO A 540 1.88 37.32 4.12
N ARG A 541 1.37 36.37 3.33
CA ARG A 541 -0.05 35.97 3.31
C ARG A 541 -0.16 34.47 3.15
N VAL A 542 -1.25 33.92 3.69
CA VAL A 542 -1.65 32.53 3.52
C VAL A 542 -3.10 32.47 3.08
N ARG A 543 -3.47 31.43 2.36
CA ARG A 543 -4.87 31.09 2.11
C ARG A 543 -5.27 29.95 3.03
N VAL A 544 -6.43 30.06 3.65
CA VAL A 544 -6.96 29.09 4.60
C VAL A 544 -8.29 28.57 4.12
N ILE A 545 -8.51 27.27 4.32
CA ILE A 545 -9.78 26.61 4.08
C ILE A 545 -10.07 25.69 5.26
N ALA A 546 -11.32 25.62 5.70
CA ALA A 546 -11.78 24.61 6.64
C ALA A 546 -12.61 23.56 5.90
N ASN A 547 -12.49 22.30 6.28
CA ASN A 547 -13.24 21.18 5.75
C ASN A 547 -13.84 20.40 6.93
N ALA A 548 -15.17 20.31 7.00
CA ALA A 548 -15.88 19.59 8.05
C ALA A 548 -16.22 18.13 7.67
N GLY A 549 -15.66 17.63 6.57
CA GLY A 549 -16.03 16.39 5.87
C GLY A 549 -16.18 16.68 4.38
N THR A 550 -15.52 15.94 3.50
CA THR A 550 -15.57 16.20 2.04
C THR A 550 -16.99 15.92 1.52
N PRO A 551 -17.69 16.88 0.89
CA PRO A 551 -17.19 18.08 0.21
C PRO A 551 -17.53 19.43 0.87
N CYS A 552 -17.80 19.45 2.19
CA CYS A 552 -18.16 20.65 2.94
C CYS A 552 -16.92 21.51 3.30
N GLU A 553 -16.46 22.28 2.33
CA GLU A 553 -15.34 23.21 2.48
C GLU A 553 -15.81 24.67 2.64
N SER A 554 -15.12 25.46 3.46
CA SER A 554 -15.27 26.91 3.47
C SER A 554 -14.75 27.52 2.16
N PRO A 555 -15.07 28.77 1.82
CA PRO A 555 -14.33 29.50 0.80
C PRO A 555 -12.84 29.57 1.15
N LEU A 556 -11.98 29.46 0.13
CA LEU A 556 -10.55 29.67 0.28
C LEU A 556 -10.31 31.15 0.61
N THR A 557 -9.88 31.44 1.84
CA THR A 557 -9.81 32.80 2.39
C THR A 557 -8.36 33.24 2.54
N GLU A 558 -7.97 34.34 1.92
CA GLU A 558 -6.60 34.85 1.98
C GLU A 558 -6.40 35.84 3.14
N VAL A 559 -5.50 35.53 4.06
CA VAL A 559 -5.25 36.28 5.30
C VAL A 559 -3.76 36.63 5.44
N ALA A 560 -3.45 37.64 6.25
CA ALA A 560 -2.07 37.99 6.55
C ALA A 560 -1.44 36.96 7.50
N LEU A 561 -0.12 36.74 7.39
CA LEU A 561 0.61 35.93 8.36
C LEU A 561 0.44 36.51 9.78
N GLY A 562 0.12 35.65 10.75
CA GLY A 562 -0.14 36.01 12.15
C GLY A 562 -1.55 36.48 12.45
N ALA A 563 -2.47 36.51 11.47
CA ALA A 563 -3.88 36.85 11.71
C ALA A 563 -4.48 35.95 12.81
N GLY A 564 -5.22 36.53 13.76
CA GLY A 564 -5.69 35.83 14.96
C GLY A 564 -7.20 35.71 15.11
N ASP A 565 -7.96 36.33 14.21
CA ASP A 565 -9.41 36.53 14.25
C ASP A 565 -10.08 36.02 12.97
N VAL A 566 -9.46 35.05 12.30
CA VAL A 566 -10.00 34.50 11.05
C VAL A 566 -11.27 33.73 11.32
N VAL A 567 -12.33 34.00 10.55
CA VAL A 567 -13.59 33.24 10.64
C VAL A 567 -13.78 32.46 9.35
N LEU A 568 -13.69 31.13 9.44
CA LEU A 568 -13.94 30.22 8.32
C LEU A 568 -15.36 29.71 8.43
N THR A 569 -16.21 30.06 7.48
CA THR A 569 -17.59 29.58 7.45
C THR A 569 -17.70 28.31 6.61
N VAL A 570 -17.91 27.16 7.26
CA VAL A 570 -18.23 25.91 6.57
C VAL A 570 -19.75 25.80 6.38
N PRO A 571 -20.24 25.36 5.22
CA PRO A 571 -21.67 25.10 5.04
C PRO A 571 -22.15 24.08 6.08
N ARG A 572 -23.40 24.22 6.56
CA ARG A 572 -24.01 23.14 7.34
C ARG A 572 -24.11 21.89 6.48
N GLN A 573 -23.79 20.76 7.10
CA GLN A 573 -24.00 19.43 6.54
C GLN A 573 -25.47 19.05 6.63
N GLY A 574 -25.94 18.37 5.60
CA GLY A 574 -27.17 17.60 5.60
C GLY A 574 -26.86 16.20 5.10
N GLY A 575 -27.63 15.22 5.58
CA GLY A 575 -27.53 13.87 5.03
C GLY A 575 -28.47 13.63 3.86
N LEU A 576 -28.22 12.61 3.06
CA LEU A 576 -29.16 12.05 2.10
C LEU A 576 -29.19 10.54 2.26
N GLU A 577 -30.36 10.02 2.64
CA GLU A 577 -30.59 8.58 2.77
C GLU A 577 -31.48 8.11 1.63
N GLY A 578 -31.07 7.04 0.96
CA GLY A 578 -31.82 6.46 -0.14
C GLY A 578 -31.64 4.97 -0.28
N SER A 579 -32.35 4.39 -1.24
CA SER A 579 -32.29 2.95 -1.52
C SER A 579 -32.42 2.66 -3.01
N ILE A 580 -31.81 1.55 -3.43
CA ILE A 580 -31.69 1.13 -4.83
C ILE A 580 -32.18 -0.31 -4.95
N VAL A 581 -33.07 -0.57 -5.90
CA VAL A 581 -33.49 -1.93 -6.24
C VAL A 581 -32.59 -2.46 -7.36
N LEU A 582 -31.79 -3.48 -7.03
CA LEU A 582 -30.81 -4.09 -7.90
C LEU A 582 -31.40 -5.29 -8.66
N PRO A 583 -30.95 -5.56 -9.91
CA PRO A 583 -31.30 -6.79 -10.59
C PRO A 583 -30.56 -7.99 -9.99
N ASP A 584 -31.11 -9.19 -10.20
CA ASP A 584 -30.53 -10.44 -9.68
C ASP A 584 -29.06 -10.58 -10.09
N GLY A 585 -28.22 -10.90 -9.10
CA GLY A 585 -26.78 -11.08 -9.27
C GLY A 585 -25.94 -9.82 -9.07
N VAL A 586 -26.50 -8.60 -9.17
CA VAL A 586 -25.72 -7.39 -8.91
C VAL A 586 -25.49 -7.20 -7.41
N LEU A 587 -24.24 -6.98 -7.03
CA LEU A 587 -23.85 -6.74 -5.65
C LEU A 587 -23.99 -5.25 -5.31
N ALA A 588 -24.29 -4.95 -4.05
CA ALA A 588 -24.54 -3.57 -3.62
C ALA A 588 -23.33 -2.65 -3.85
N HIS A 589 -22.13 -3.12 -3.50
CA HIS A 589 -20.87 -2.38 -3.69
C HIS A 589 -20.45 -2.21 -5.15
N GLU A 590 -21.12 -2.86 -6.11
CA GLU A 590 -20.84 -2.63 -7.55
C GLU A 590 -21.53 -1.35 -8.05
N VAL A 591 -22.36 -0.71 -7.23
CA VAL A 591 -23.14 0.48 -7.58
C VAL A 591 -22.79 1.65 -6.67
N ASN A 592 -22.32 2.73 -7.29
CA ASN A 592 -21.89 3.92 -6.57
C ASN A 592 -22.94 5.02 -6.72
N CYS A 593 -23.14 5.78 -5.66
CA CYS A 593 -23.96 6.98 -5.66
C CYS A 593 -23.04 8.19 -5.64
N ARG A 594 -23.35 9.19 -6.47
CA ARG A 594 -22.62 10.45 -6.53
C ARG A 594 -23.56 11.63 -6.33
N TRP A 595 -23.26 12.47 -5.36
CA TRP A 595 -23.93 13.76 -5.17
C TRP A 595 -23.17 14.88 -5.89
N SER A 596 -23.88 15.83 -6.50
CA SER A 596 -23.30 17.07 -7.03
C SER A 596 -24.17 18.29 -6.71
N ALA A 597 -23.54 19.36 -6.21
CA ALA A 597 -24.19 20.65 -5.98
C ALA A 597 -24.09 21.56 -7.23
N PRO A 598 -25.14 22.30 -7.61
CA PRO A 598 -25.16 23.15 -8.78
C PRO A 598 -24.39 24.45 -8.51
N GLY A 599 -23.53 24.84 -9.45
CA GLY A 599 -22.96 26.19 -9.50
C GLY A 599 -21.77 26.48 -8.58
N GLY A 600 -21.14 25.46 -7.97
CA GLY A 600 -19.86 25.66 -7.30
C GLY A 600 -18.75 25.98 -8.31
N PRO A 601 -17.86 26.97 -8.07
CA PRO A 601 -16.71 27.26 -8.93
C PRO A 601 -15.75 26.06 -9.10
N ASN A 602 -15.95 25.00 -8.30
CA ASN A 602 -15.26 23.71 -8.34
C ASN A 602 -16.24 22.54 -8.59
N ALA A 603 -17.17 22.64 -9.56
CA ALA A 603 -18.17 21.60 -9.84
C ALA A 603 -17.59 20.20 -10.16
N THR A 604 -16.30 20.10 -10.47
CA THR A 604 -15.56 18.83 -10.60
C THR A 604 -14.97 18.29 -9.31
N ALA A 605 -14.99 19.03 -8.19
CA ALA A 605 -14.36 18.63 -6.91
C ALA A 605 -15.33 18.56 -5.72
N ALA A 606 -16.59 18.96 -5.89
CA ALA A 606 -17.64 18.85 -4.88
C ALA A 606 -18.54 17.63 -5.14
N PHE A 607 -17.91 16.48 -5.43
CA PHE A 607 -18.62 15.22 -5.48
C PHE A 607 -18.32 14.43 -4.21
N SER A 608 -19.36 13.86 -3.62
CA SER A 608 -19.24 12.80 -2.62
C SER A 608 -19.67 11.53 -3.32
N GLU A 609 -18.85 10.49 -3.21
CA GLU A 609 -19.17 9.15 -3.66
C GLU A 609 -19.32 8.26 -2.44
N THR A 610 -20.38 7.46 -2.42
CA THR A 610 -20.56 6.40 -1.44
C THR A 610 -20.98 5.15 -2.18
N ASP A 611 -20.47 4.02 -1.72
CA ASP A 611 -20.90 2.72 -2.20
C ASP A 611 -22.27 2.41 -1.58
N ALA A 612 -23.12 1.74 -2.35
CA ALA A 612 -24.37 1.22 -1.80
C ALA A 612 -24.08 -0.03 -0.96
N ARG A 613 -24.67 -0.10 0.22
CA ARG A 613 -24.54 -1.22 1.17
C ARG A 613 -25.71 -2.19 1.03
N ALA A 614 -25.46 -3.47 1.28
CA ALA A 614 -26.50 -4.49 1.20
C ALA A 614 -27.61 -4.27 2.24
N ALA A 615 -28.86 -4.34 1.80
CA ALA A 615 -30.01 -4.35 2.70
C ALA A 615 -30.31 -5.76 3.24
N PRO A 616 -31.09 -5.87 4.34
CA PRO A 616 -31.70 -7.14 4.74
C PRO A 616 -32.66 -7.73 3.70
N GLU A 617 -33.27 -6.89 2.85
CA GLU A 617 -34.13 -7.33 1.73
C GLU A 617 -33.25 -7.71 0.52
N PRO A 618 -33.29 -8.97 0.03
CA PRO A 618 -32.53 -9.38 -1.15
C PRO A 618 -32.84 -8.50 -2.36
N GLY A 619 -31.81 -8.05 -3.08
CA GLY A 619 -31.95 -7.17 -4.24
C GLY A 619 -32.24 -5.71 -3.89
N LEU A 620 -32.15 -5.32 -2.62
CA LEU A 620 -32.18 -3.92 -2.20
C LEU A 620 -30.81 -3.52 -1.66
N ALA A 621 -30.37 -2.30 -1.99
CA ALA A 621 -29.20 -1.67 -1.42
C ALA A 621 -29.58 -0.31 -0.82
N TYR A 622 -28.88 0.11 0.23
CA TYR A 622 -29.04 1.41 0.86
C TYR A 622 -27.78 2.24 0.65
N PHE A 623 -27.95 3.53 0.45
CA PHE A 623 -26.84 4.47 0.51
C PHE A 623 -27.18 5.57 1.50
N LEU A 624 -26.15 6.06 2.17
CA LEU A 624 -26.25 7.14 3.13
C LEU A 624 -25.08 8.07 2.87
N PHE A 625 -25.38 9.32 2.54
CA PHE A 625 -24.43 10.39 2.66
C PHE A 625 -24.72 11.10 3.98
N ASP A 626 -23.75 11.19 4.88
CA ASP A 626 -23.94 11.85 6.16
C ASP A 626 -23.55 13.34 6.11
N ASP A 627 -22.64 13.70 5.19
CA ASP A 627 -21.95 15.00 5.20
C ASP A 627 -22.03 15.76 3.87
N LEU A 628 -23.22 15.94 3.32
CA LEU A 628 -23.41 16.71 2.08
C LEU A 628 -23.65 18.21 2.34
N PRO A 629 -23.21 19.09 1.42
CA PRO A 629 -23.54 20.50 1.50
C PRO A 629 -25.05 20.69 1.38
N THR A 630 -25.62 21.46 2.30
CA THR A 630 -27.04 21.82 2.29
C THR A 630 -27.43 22.67 1.08
N GLY A 631 -28.70 22.59 0.69
CA GLY A 631 -29.23 23.25 -0.49
C GLY A 631 -29.67 22.28 -1.59
N ARG A 632 -29.84 22.78 -2.81
CA ARG A 632 -30.28 21.97 -3.95
C ARG A 632 -29.10 21.24 -4.58
N GLY A 633 -29.32 20.02 -5.06
CA GLY A 633 -28.34 19.27 -5.85
C GLY A 633 -28.92 18.12 -6.64
N GLU A 634 -28.03 17.33 -7.23
CA GLU A 634 -28.33 16.18 -8.06
C GLU A 634 -27.68 14.93 -7.46
N LEU A 635 -28.48 13.87 -7.32
CA LEU A 635 -27.98 12.53 -7.07
C LEU A 635 -27.86 11.79 -8.40
N ALA A 636 -26.71 11.19 -8.66
CA ALA A 636 -26.51 10.26 -9.75
C ALA A 636 -26.17 8.87 -9.22
N VAL A 637 -26.86 7.84 -9.73
CA VAL A 637 -26.39 6.45 -9.58
C VAL A 637 -25.47 6.17 -10.75
N ILE A 638 -24.20 5.88 -10.46
CA ILE A 638 -23.11 5.78 -11.44
C ILE A 638 -22.55 4.35 -11.52
N LEU A 639 -22.07 3.97 -12.71
CA LEU A 639 -21.27 2.76 -12.96
C LEU A 639 -19.89 3.19 -13.45
N GLY A 640 -18.88 3.12 -12.60
CA GLY A 640 -17.60 3.81 -12.84
C GLY A 640 -17.87 5.30 -13.03
N SER A 641 -17.53 5.84 -14.20
CA SER A 641 -17.77 7.26 -14.53
C SER A 641 -19.16 7.57 -15.11
N GLN A 642 -19.94 6.55 -15.49
CA GLN A 642 -21.17 6.72 -16.25
C GLN A 642 -22.40 6.92 -15.33
N PRO A 643 -23.16 8.02 -15.44
CA PRO A 643 -24.43 8.17 -14.74
C PRO A 643 -25.55 7.38 -15.43
N ILE A 644 -26.14 6.42 -14.72
CA ILE A 644 -27.27 5.60 -15.19
C ILE A 644 -28.61 6.22 -14.82
N VAL A 645 -28.69 6.79 -13.62
CA VAL A 645 -29.88 7.51 -13.13
C VAL A 645 -29.44 8.84 -12.59
N ARG A 646 -30.17 9.91 -12.90
CA ARG A 646 -29.98 11.24 -12.34
C ARG A 646 -31.29 11.72 -11.73
N ILE A 647 -31.20 12.27 -10.53
CA ILE A 647 -32.31 12.83 -9.77
C ILE A 647 -31.89 14.24 -9.37
N ALA A 648 -32.30 15.22 -10.16
CA ALA A 648 -31.99 16.63 -9.95
C ALA A 648 -32.95 17.28 -8.93
N ASP A 649 -32.59 18.49 -8.51
CA ASP A 649 -33.37 19.34 -7.61
C ASP A 649 -33.77 18.62 -6.31
N LEU A 650 -32.84 17.85 -5.75
CA LEU A 650 -32.94 17.30 -4.40
C LEU A 650 -32.55 18.40 -3.42
N GLU A 651 -33.40 18.65 -2.42
CA GLU A 651 -33.17 19.71 -1.43
C GLU A 651 -32.71 19.10 -0.10
N LEU A 652 -31.45 19.34 0.25
CA LEU A 652 -30.85 18.89 1.50
C LEU A 652 -31.01 19.94 2.57
N GLN A 653 -31.59 19.53 3.70
CA GLN A 653 -31.78 20.38 4.87
C GLN A 653 -30.63 20.14 5.86
N PRO A 654 -30.22 21.16 6.62
CA PRO A 654 -29.20 21.01 7.64
C PRO A 654 -29.63 20.02 8.73
N GLY A 655 -28.69 19.19 9.19
CA GLY A 655 -28.90 18.25 10.29
C GLY A 655 -29.32 16.86 9.82
N ALA A 656 -30.49 16.39 10.27
CA ALA A 656 -30.92 15.00 10.06
C ALA A 656 -30.97 14.63 8.56
N PRO A 657 -30.64 13.37 8.18
CA PRO A 657 -30.65 12.95 6.79
C PRO A 657 -31.99 13.19 6.09
N THR A 658 -31.93 13.87 4.95
CA THR A 658 -33.07 14.05 4.05
C THR A 658 -33.48 12.70 3.48
N ARG A 659 -34.76 12.35 3.62
CA ARG A 659 -35.40 11.16 3.05
C ARG A 659 -36.34 11.56 1.92
N ASP A 660 -35.79 12.01 0.79
CA ASP A 660 -36.60 12.38 -0.38
C ASP A 660 -37.23 11.11 -0.98
N PRO A 661 -38.57 11.05 -1.18
CA PRO A 661 -39.22 9.86 -1.74
C PRO A 661 -38.69 9.44 -3.11
N ARG A 662 -38.12 10.37 -3.90
CA ARG A 662 -37.57 10.09 -5.24
C ARG A 662 -36.28 9.28 -5.18
N VAL A 663 -35.53 9.36 -4.07
CA VAL A 663 -34.29 8.59 -3.87
C VAL A 663 -34.54 7.26 -3.15
N GLN A 664 -35.80 6.92 -2.88
CA GLN A 664 -36.17 5.63 -2.30
C GLN A 664 -36.50 4.62 -3.39
N ARG A 665 -35.92 3.42 -3.26
CA ARG A 665 -36.13 2.27 -4.16
C ARG A 665 -35.92 2.62 -5.63
N ILE A 666 -34.82 3.31 -5.95
CA ILE A 666 -34.41 3.62 -7.33
C ILE A 666 -34.27 2.31 -8.11
N ASP A 667 -35.13 2.10 -9.10
CA ASP A 667 -35.19 0.83 -9.82
C ASP A 667 -34.12 0.74 -10.91
N MET A 668 -33.11 -0.09 -10.67
CA MET A 668 -32.03 -0.38 -11.60
C MET A 668 -32.33 -1.60 -12.50
N ARG A 669 -33.43 -2.31 -12.24
CA ARG A 669 -33.83 -3.46 -13.06
C ARG A 669 -34.18 -2.96 -14.46
N GLY A 670 -33.50 -3.50 -15.47
CA GLY A 670 -33.64 -3.06 -16.85
C GLY A 670 -32.93 -1.73 -17.17
N ARG A 671 -32.08 -1.21 -16.28
CA ARG A 671 -31.14 -0.10 -16.58
C ARG A 671 -29.69 -0.56 -16.62
N VAL A 672 -29.38 -1.61 -15.88
CA VAL A 672 -28.06 -2.25 -15.84
C VAL A 672 -28.18 -3.75 -16.07
N ARG A 673 -27.06 -4.36 -16.42
CA ARG A 673 -26.91 -5.81 -16.60
C ARG A 673 -25.49 -6.23 -16.26
N VAL A 674 -25.34 -7.49 -15.85
CA VAL A 674 -24.03 -8.11 -15.68
C VAL A 674 -23.57 -8.66 -17.02
N LEU A 675 -22.37 -8.28 -17.44
CA LEU A 675 -21.67 -8.81 -18.61
C LEU A 675 -20.51 -9.70 -18.13
N GLU A 676 -20.62 -11.00 -18.37
CA GLU A 676 -19.54 -11.96 -18.15
C GLU A 676 -18.62 -12.01 -19.37
N VAL A 677 -17.36 -11.62 -19.20
CA VAL A 677 -16.34 -11.62 -20.24
C VAL A 677 -15.37 -12.77 -19.97
N ARG A 678 -15.45 -13.84 -20.76
CA ARG A 678 -14.48 -14.94 -20.75
C ARG A 678 -13.30 -14.57 -21.63
N VAL A 679 -12.08 -14.65 -21.13
CA VAL A 679 -10.86 -14.28 -21.86
C VAL A 679 -9.96 -15.49 -22.04
N GLU A 680 -9.70 -15.82 -23.30
CA GLU A 680 -8.84 -16.93 -23.70
C GLU A 680 -7.50 -16.38 -24.18
N SER A 681 -6.41 -16.87 -23.60
CA SER A 681 -5.03 -16.60 -24.01
C SER A 681 -4.77 -17.05 -25.46
N PRO A 682 -3.68 -16.59 -26.09
CA PRO A 682 -3.36 -16.98 -27.47
C PRO A 682 -3.20 -18.49 -27.71
N ASP A 683 -2.85 -19.25 -26.68
CA ASP A 683 -2.73 -20.71 -26.71
C ASP A 683 -4.08 -21.44 -26.52
N GLY A 684 -5.18 -20.70 -26.33
CA GLY A 684 -6.52 -21.20 -26.07
C GLY A 684 -6.82 -21.54 -24.60
N SER A 685 -5.85 -21.38 -23.70
CA SER A 685 -6.08 -21.50 -22.26
C SER A 685 -6.86 -20.29 -21.73
N LEU A 686 -7.41 -20.38 -20.51
CA LEU A 686 -8.01 -19.23 -19.86
C LEU A 686 -6.92 -18.28 -19.35
N ALA A 687 -7.06 -16.99 -19.64
CA ALA A 687 -6.10 -16.00 -19.18
C ALA A 687 -6.10 -15.93 -17.64
N PRO A 688 -4.99 -16.17 -16.94
CA PRO A 688 -4.98 -16.21 -15.48
C PRO A 688 -5.44 -14.87 -14.88
N ASP A 689 -4.94 -13.76 -15.45
CA ASP A 689 -5.20 -12.38 -15.04
C ASP A 689 -5.20 -11.41 -16.23
N GLY A 690 -5.71 -10.21 -15.98
CA GLY A 690 -5.67 -9.08 -16.90
C GLY A 690 -6.73 -8.03 -16.57
N VAL A 691 -7.06 -7.18 -17.53
CA VAL A 691 -8.07 -6.12 -17.38
C VAL A 691 -9.03 -6.08 -18.56
N VAL A 692 -10.31 -5.86 -18.27
CA VAL A 692 -11.35 -5.47 -19.22
C VAL A 692 -11.72 -4.03 -18.94
N GLN A 693 -11.62 -3.18 -19.93
CA GLN A 693 -12.17 -1.84 -19.89
C GLN A 693 -13.47 -1.82 -20.71
N THR A 694 -14.55 -1.39 -20.09
CA THR A 694 -15.86 -1.23 -20.75
C THR A 694 -16.10 0.24 -21.08
N CYS A 695 -16.55 0.51 -22.29
CA CYS A 695 -16.98 1.83 -22.73
C CYS A 695 -18.39 1.73 -23.32
N PRO A 696 -19.37 2.52 -22.87
CA PRO A 696 -20.64 2.61 -23.56
C PRO A 696 -20.43 3.03 -25.01
N SER A 697 -21.05 2.34 -25.96
CA SER A 697 -20.87 2.70 -27.38
C SER A 697 -21.43 4.10 -27.69
N SER A 698 -22.32 4.64 -26.85
CA SER A 698 -22.89 5.99 -26.94
C SER A 698 -22.04 7.09 -26.29
N ALA A 699 -21.10 6.73 -25.41
CA ALA A 699 -20.29 7.65 -24.61
C ALA A 699 -18.87 7.08 -24.41
N PRO A 700 -18.03 7.04 -25.46
CA PRO A 700 -16.71 6.38 -25.44
C PRO A 700 -15.69 7.02 -24.48
N GLU A 701 -15.95 8.24 -24.02
CA GLU A 701 -15.23 8.93 -22.97
C GLU A 701 -15.49 8.34 -21.57
N SER A 702 -16.67 7.73 -21.36
CA SER A 702 -17.01 7.07 -20.11
C SER A 702 -16.45 5.65 -20.10
N ARG A 703 -15.62 5.37 -19.10
CA ARG A 703 -14.83 4.16 -19.02
C ARG A 703 -14.95 3.60 -17.62
N SER A 704 -15.05 2.27 -17.55
CA SER A 704 -14.95 1.50 -16.31
C SER A 704 -13.95 0.37 -16.53
N MET A 705 -13.15 0.07 -15.52
CA MET A 705 -12.10 -0.95 -15.59
C MET A 705 -12.43 -2.07 -14.63
N TRP A 706 -12.25 -3.30 -15.10
CA TRP A 706 -12.61 -4.53 -14.42
C TRP A 706 -11.43 -5.49 -14.48
N SER A 707 -11.11 -6.18 -13.40
CA SER A 707 -10.07 -7.20 -13.41
C SER A 707 -10.58 -8.51 -14.02
N ILE A 708 -9.76 -9.16 -14.84
CA ILE A 708 -9.94 -10.54 -15.28
C ILE A 708 -9.33 -11.44 -14.21
N ARG A 709 -10.08 -12.46 -13.76
CA ARG A 709 -9.61 -13.48 -12.83
C ARG A 709 -9.99 -14.85 -13.35
N ARG A 710 -9.03 -15.77 -13.41
CA ARG A 710 -9.24 -17.16 -13.88
C ARG A 710 -9.94 -17.21 -15.24
N GLY A 711 -9.59 -16.26 -16.11
CA GLY A 711 -10.11 -16.13 -17.47
C GLY A 711 -11.50 -15.57 -17.56
N THR A 712 -12.03 -14.93 -16.51
CA THR A 712 -13.34 -14.28 -16.52
C THR A 712 -13.31 -12.91 -15.85
N ALA A 713 -13.98 -11.93 -16.41
CA ALA A 713 -14.30 -10.66 -15.77
C ALA A 713 -15.82 -10.51 -15.69
N ARG A 714 -16.32 -9.98 -14.58
CA ARG A 714 -17.74 -9.73 -14.37
C ARG A 714 -17.96 -8.22 -14.35
N CYS A 715 -18.50 -7.68 -15.43
CA CYS A 715 -18.60 -6.24 -15.65
C CYS A 715 -20.04 -5.79 -15.43
N LEU A 716 -20.28 -4.86 -14.50
CA LEU A 716 -21.59 -4.20 -14.39
C LEU A 716 -21.67 -3.06 -15.41
N VAL A 717 -22.56 -3.18 -16.38
CA VAL A 717 -22.70 -2.22 -17.48
C VAL A 717 -24.15 -1.74 -17.63
N GLY A 718 -24.34 -0.62 -18.31
CA GLY A 718 -25.67 -0.19 -18.74
C GLY A 718 -26.34 -1.20 -19.69
N ILE A 719 -27.65 -1.06 -19.90
CA ILE A 719 -28.39 -1.90 -20.88
C ILE A 719 -27.98 -1.68 -22.34
N GLU A 720 -27.35 -0.54 -22.64
CA GLU A 720 -26.87 -0.25 -23.98
C GLU A 720 -25.67 -1.13 -24.37
N PRO A 721 -25.41 -1.30 -25.68
CA PRO A 721 -24.20 -1.97 -26.14
C PRO A 721 -22.95 -1.28 -25.60
N VAL A 722 -21.95 -2.08 -25.22
CA VAL A 722 -20.65 -1.59 -24.77
C VAL A 722 -19.54 -2.09 -25.69
N ASP A 723 -18.52 -1.26 -25.88
CA ASP A 723 -17.24 -1.68 -26.43
C ASP A 723 -16.35 -2.18 -25.28
N LEU A 724 -15.66 -3.29 -25.51
CA LEU A 724 -14.69 -3.88 -24.60
C LEU A 724 -13.29 -3.64 -25.13
N TRP A 725 -12.37 -3.33 -24.21
CA TRP A 725 -10.95 -3.36 -24.44
C TRP A 725 -10.31 -4.32 -23.44
N VAL A 726 -9.78 -5.42 -23.94
CA VAL A 726 -9.25 -6.51 -23.11
C VAL A 726 -7.73 -6.53 -23.24
N ALA A 727 -7.02 -6.56 -22.11
CA ALA A 727 -5.57 -6.67 -22.07
C ALA A 727 -5.14 -7.74 -21.05
N ILE A 728 -4.23 -8.62 -21.47
CA ILE A 728 -3.58 -9.62 -20.62
C ILE A 728 -2.07 -9.56 -20.87
N VAL A 729 -1.26 -10.02 -19.92
CA VAL A 729 0.21 -10.05 -20.07
C VAL A 729 0.59 -10.98 -21.22
N GLY A 730 1.52 -10.54 -22.07
CA GLY A 730 2.06 -11.35 -23.16
C GLY A 730 1.12 -11.58 -24.34
N ALA A 731 0.04 -10.80 -24.48
CA ALA A 731 -0.86 -10.86 -25.64
C ALA A 731 -1.15 -9.47 -26.22
N ARG A 732 -1.72 -9.42 -27.43
CA ARG A 732 -2.26 -8.18 -28.00
C ARG A 732 -3.49 -7.75 -27.26
N ARG A 733 -3.67 -6.44 -27.13
CA ARG A 733 -4.92 -5.85 -26.68
C ARG A 733 -6.00 -6.10 -27.73
N GLU A 734 -7.16 -6.58 -27.28
CA GLU A 734 -8.31 -6.82 -28.15
C GLU A 734 -9.40 -5.80 -27.90
N ARG A 735 -10.06 -5.37 -28.99
CA ARG A 735 -11.28 -4.55 -28.94
C ARG A 735 -12.45 -5.37 -29.46
N VAL A 736 -13.52 -5.43 -28.69
CA VAL A 736 -14.80 -6.03 -29.11
C VAL A 736 -15.87 -4.96 -29.05
N THR A 737 -16.48 -4.62 -30.18
CA THR A 737 -17.44 -3.51 -30.26
C THR A 737 -18.89 -3.98 -30.13
N GLY A 738 -19.74 -3.11 -29.59
CA GLY A 738 -21.20 -3.30 -29.60
C GLY A 738 -21.69 -4.55 -28.86
N VAL A 739 -21.02 -4.95 -27.78
CA VAL A 739 -21.40 -6.11 -26.96
C VAL A 739 -22.70 -5.82 -26.23
N ALA A 740 -23.80 -6.41 -26.71
CA ALA A 740 -25.13 -6.30 -26.11
C ALA A 740 -25.54 -7.55 -25.30
N ALA A 741 -24.90 -8.70 -25.53
CA ALA A 741 -25.19 -9.95 -24.82
C ALA A 741 -24.64 -9.92 -23.39
N ASN A 742 -25.23 -10.68 -22.46
CA ASN A 742 -24.77 -10.80 -21.06
C ASN A 742 -23.51 -11.65 -20.90
N ALA A 743 -23.04 -12.29 -21.97
CA ALA A 743 -21.79 -13.02 -21.97
C ALA A 743 -21.05 -12.79 -23.29
N CYS A 744 -19.72 -12.70 -23.22
CA CYS A 744 -18.83 -12.56 -24.37
C CYS A 744 -17.56 -13.36 -24.14
N THR A 745 -17.07 -14.07 -25.16
CA THR A 745 -15.73 -14.68 -25.12
C THR A 745 -14.79 -13.85 -26.00
N VAL A 746 -13.70 -13.37 -25.42
CA VAL A 746 -12.64 -12.63 -26.11
C VAL A 746 -11.42 -13.54 -26.22
N ARG A 747 -11.02 -13.84 -27.46
CA ARG A 747 -9.80 -14.60 -27.75
C ARG A 747 -8.68 -13.63 -28.05
N MET A 748 -7.65 -13.67 -27.22
CA MET A 748 -6.50 -12.79 -27.33
C MET A 748 -5.59 -13.26 -28.46
N ARG A 749 -5.08 -12.34 -29.28
CA ARG A 749 -4.04 -12.66 -30.27
C ARG A 749 -2.65 -12.66 -29.63
N PRO A 750 -1.69 -13.46 -30.14
CA PRO A 750 -0.29 -13.37 -29.75
C PRO A 750 0.23 -11.94 -29.88
N PRO A 751 1.22 -11.48 -29.08
CA PRO A 751 1.74 -10.11 -29.12
C PRO A 751 2.29 -9.77 -30.52
N TYR A 752 2.44 -8.48 -30.86
CA TYR A 752 3.15 -8.13 -32.09
C TYR A 752 4.60 -8.57 -31.96
N GLU A 753 5.24 -8.98 -33.05
CA GLU A 753 6.69 -9.15 -33.04
C GLU A 753 7.31 -7.94 -33.75
N LEU A 754 8.14 -7.20 -33.02
CA LEU A 754 8.93 -6.09 -33.54
C LEU A 754 10.40 -6.48 -33.50
N GLU A 755 11.13 -6.25 -34.59
CA GLU A 755 12.59 -6.31 -34.61
C GLU A 755 13.14 -4.89 -34.78
N LEU A 756 13.80 -4.35 -33.75
CA LEU A 756 14.43 -3.04 -33.79
C LEU A 756 15.93 -3.25 -34.00
N THR A 757 16.45 -2.79 -35.14
CA THR A 757 17.86 -2.92 -35.50
C THR A 757 18.57 -1.58 -35.36
N PHE A 758 19.55 -1.51 -34.46
CA PHE A 758 20.39 -0.35 -34.23
C PHE A 758 21.67 -0.47 -35.04
N ARG A 759 21.90 0.49 -35.92
CA ARG A 759 23.11 0.58 -36.73
C ARG A 759 24.10 1.50 -36.03
N ALA A 760 25.03 0.91 -35.29
CA ALA A 760 26.20 1.61 -34.76
C ALA A 760 27.38 0.66 -34.65
N PRO A 761 28.60 1.10 -34.99
CA PRO A 761 29.79 0.39 -34.56
C PRO A 761 29.91 0.51 -33.03
N ASN A 762 30.07 -0.62 -32.33
CA ASN A 762 30.32 -0.69 -30.89
C ASN A 762 29.17 -0.18 -29.99
N VAL A 763 27.98 -0.77 -30.12
CA VAL A 763 26.90 -0.53 -29.15
C VAL A 763 27.29 -1.20 -27.82
N PRO A 764 27.38 -0.45 -26.70
CA PRO A 764 27.68 -1.01 -25.39
C PRO A 764 26.61 -2.01 -24.94
N SER A 765 27.02 -3.08 -24.25
CA SER A 765 26.11 -4.11 -23.73
C SER A 765 25.29 -3.67 -22.51
N ASP A 766 25.62 -2.52 -21.91
CA ASP A 766 24.93 -1.91 -20.76
C ASP A 766 23.80 -0.93 -21.18
N LEU A 767 23.41 -0.93 -22.46
CA LEU A 767 22.28 -0.13 -22.91
C LEU A 767 20.95 -0.84 -22.70
N LEU A 768 19.96 -0.08 -22.25
CA LEU A 768 18.54 -0.45 -22.21
C LEU A 768 17.77 0.31 -23.29
N ALA A 769 16.97 -0.41 -24.05
CA ALA A 769 15.98 0.20 -24.91
C ALA A 769 14.60 0.11 -24.26
N SER A 770 14.04 1.27 -23.94
CA SER A 770 12.68 1.44 -23.44
C SER A 770 11.75 1.82 -24.58
N LEU A 771 10.79 0.96 -24.89
CA LEU A 771 9.73 1.22 -25.85
C LEU A 771 8.46 1.66 -25.11
N GLU A 772 8.08 2.92 -25.27
CA GLU A 772 6.80 3.51 -24.83
C GLU A 772 5.82 3.46 -26.01
N MET A 773 4.71 2.74 -25.89
CA MET A 773 3.65 2.72 -26.91
C MET A 773 2.39 3.39 -26.40
N ARG A 774 1.82 4.30 -27.18
CA ARG A 774 0.54 4.94 -26.89
C ARG A 774 -0.53 4.34 -27.79
N GLY A 775 -1.25 3.36 -27.25
CA GLY A 775 -2.42 2.80 -27.91
C GLY A 775 -3.68 3.62 -27.62
N GLU A 776 -4.66 3.58 -28.52
CA GLU A 776 -6.03 3.95 -28.18
C GLU A 776 -6.74 2.78 -27.49
N PRO A 777 -7.55 3.04 -26.44
CA PRO A 777 -7.62 4.28 -25.66
C PRO A 777 -6.32 4.48 -24.86
N GLN A 778 -5.93 5.76 -24.67
CA GLN A 778 -4.70 6.25 -24.00
C GLN A 778 -4.20 5.36 -22.84
N VAL A 779 -3.51 4.28 -23.18
CA VAL A 779 -2.85 3.37 -22.25
C VAL A 779 -1.42 3.29 -22.76
N THR A 780 -0.50 3.64 -21.87
CA THR A 780 0.93 3.65 -22.16
C THR A 780 1.49 2.28 -21.78
N CYS A 781 1.97 1.52 -22.77
CA CYS A 781 2.72 0.30 -22.51
C CYS A 781 4.21 0.63 -22.54
N ASN A 782 4.92 0.34 -21.44
CA ASN A 782 6.36 0.51 -21.36
C ASN A 782 7.02 -0.87 -21.28
N THR A 783 7.94 -1.17 -22.18
CA THR A 783 8.77 -2.38 -22.13
C THR A 783 10.23 -1.99 -22.29
N SER A 784 11.08 -2.41 -21.35
CA SER A 784 12.52 -2.19 -21.39
C SER A 784 13.25 -3.51 -21.62
N THR A 785 14.20 -3.52 -22.56
CA THR A 785 15.00 -4.71 -22.89
C THR A 785 16.48 -4.32 -23.04
N PRO A 786 17.42 -5.10 -22.49
CA PRO A 786 18.85 -4.91 -22.75
C PRO A 786 19.18 -5.03 -24.24
N VAL A 787 20.11 -4.22 -24.73
CA VAL A 787 20.58 -4.30 -26.13
C VAL A 787 21.62 -5.42 -26.25
N PRO A 788 21.34 -6.54 -26.94
CA PRO A 788 22.31 -7.61 -27.11
C PRO A 788 23.48 -7.15 -27.99
N GLU A 789 24.64 -7.75 -27.76
CA GLU A 789 25.86 -7.52 -28.54
C GLU A 789 25.64 -8.04 -29.98
N GLY A 790 25.18 -7.14 -30.86
CA GLY A 790 24.77 -7.48 -32.23
C GLY A 790 23.40 -6.92 -32.63
N ALA A 791 23.29 -5.59 -32.65
CA ALA A 791 22.35 -4.72 -33.39
C ALA A 791 20.81 -4.99 -33.39
N ALA A 792 20.29 -6.22 -33.35
CA ALA A 792 18.86 -6.50 -33.48
C ALA A 792 18.23 -6.90 -32.13
N MET A 793 17.27 -6.10 -31.67
CA MET A 793 16.42 -6.39 -30.53
C MET A 793 15.05 -6.85 -30.98
N ARG A 794 14.45 -7.80 -30.26
CA ARG A 794 13.07 -8.18 -30.47
C ARG A 794 12.19 -7.68 -29.34
N PHE A 795 11.19 -6.88 -29.68
CA PHE A 795 10.14 -6.44 -28.76
C PHE A 795 8.85 -7.19 -29.07
N ARG A 796 8.06 -7.44 -28.02
CA ARG A 796 6.75 -8.07 -28.13
C ARG A 796 5.64 -7.19 -27.55
N PRO A 797 5.35 -6.02 -28.15
CA PRO A 797 4.39 -5.11 -27.56
C PRO A 797 2.96 -5.65 -27.69
N ALA A 798 2.13 -5.22 -26.73
CA ALA A 798 0.72 -5.54 -26.67
C ALA A 798 -0.18 -4.58 -27.49
N ALA A 799 0.36 -3.49 -28.02
CA ALA A 799 -0.40 -2.41 -28.67
C ALA A 799 0.15 -2.04 -30.05
N THR A 800 -0.63 -1.28 -30.81
CA THR A 800 -0.27 -0.64 -32.09
C THR A 800 -0.41 0.88 -31.99
N GLY A 801 0.07 1.59 -33.00
CA GLY A 801 0.00 3.05 -33.09
C GLY A 801 1.33 3.75 -32.79
N PRO A 802 1.30 5.03 -32.40
CA PRO A 802 2.50 5.81 -32.11
C PRO A 802 3.32 5.18 -30.98
N ALA A 803 4.56 4.85 -31.32
CA ALA A 803 5.57 4.34 -30.40
C ALA A 803 6.71 5.35 -30.26
N ARG A 804 7.25 5.46 -29.05
CA ARG A 804 8.49 6.16 -28.73
C ARG A 804 9.49 5.16 -28.21
N LEU A 805 10.61 5.05 -28.88
CA LEU A 805 11.75 4.27 -28.41
C LEU A 805 12.75 5.22 -27.78
N ARG A 806 13.07 4.99 -26.52
CA ARG A 806 14.14 5.66 -25.79
C ARG A 806 15.27 4.67 -25.60
N LEU A 807 16.46 5.05 -26.03
CA LEU A 807 17.67 4.32 -25.69
C LEU A 807 18.28 5.03 -24.48
N ILE A 808 18.43 4.30 -23.38
CA ILE A 808 18.89 4.79 -22.10
C ILE A 808 20.03 3.90 -21.64
N ARG A 809 21.13 4.49 -21.21
CA ARG A 809 22.20 3.72 -20.58
C ARG A 809 21.79 3.41 -19.15
N GLN A 810 21.78 2.13 -18.76
CA GLN A 810 21.51 1.77 -17.37
C GLN A 810 22.70 2.26 -16.54
N PRO A 811 22.46 2.97 -15.45
CA PRO A 811 23.55 3.33 -14.57
C PRO A 811 24.15 2.07 -13.95
N ASP A 812 25.46 2.08 -13.74
CA ASP A 812 26.07 1.12 -12.84
C ASP A 812 25.47 1.36 -11.44
N THR A 813 24.65 0.41 -10.98
CA THR A 813 23.95 0.47 -9.68
C THR A 813 24.87 0.76 -8.49
N SER A 814 26.17 0.53 -8.63
CA SER A 814 27.16 0.90 -7.61
C SER A 814 27.54 2.39 -7.57
N SER A 815 27.14 3.18 -8.58
CA SER A 815 27.59 4.56 -8.80
C SER A 815 26.54 5.65 -8.56
N GLY A 816 25.28 5.27 -8.30
CA GLY A 816 24.18 6.22 -8.04
C GLY A 816 23.78 7.12 -9.22
N ARG A 817 24.37 6.96 -10.41
CA ARG A 817 24.10 7.83 -11.58
C ARG A 817 22.70 7.63 -12.16
N GLU A 818 22.16 8.64 -12.84
CA GLU A 818 20.90 8.51 -13.57
C GLU A 818 21.03 7.77 -14.92
N PHE A 819 19.87 7.33 -15.44
CA PHE A 819 19.74 6.83 -16.80
C PHE A 819 20.02 7.94 -17.84
N ARG A 820 21.19 7.92 -18.47
CA ARG A 820 21.50 8.87 -19.53
C ARG A 820 20.75 8.49 -20.81
N LYS A 821 19.81 9.35 -21.23
CA LYS A 821 19.09 9.22 -22.51
C LYS A 821 20.04 9.47 -23.68
N LEU A 822 20.24 8.44 -24.50
CA LEU A 822 21.12 8.45 -25.67
C LEU A 822 20.40 8.87 -26.95
N GLY A 823 19.10 8.61 -27.01
CA GLY A 823 18.26 9.01 -28.13
C GLY A 823 16.78 8.73 -27.87
N GLU A 824 15.92 9.41 -28.62
CA GLU A 824 14.49 9.13 -28.68
C GLU A 824 14.01 9.20 -30.12
N TRP A 825 13.35 8.14 -30.55
CA TRP A 825 12.75 8.02 -31.87
C TRP A 825 11.26 7.83 -31.73
N SER A 826 10.48 8.46 -32.61
CA SER A 826 9.06 8.20 -32.73
C SER A 826 8.80 7.46 -34.04
N PHE A 827 7.99 6.40 -33.99
CA PHE A 827 7.58 5.61 -35.15
C PHE A 827 6.16 5.07 -34.94
N GLU A 828 5.59 4.43 -35.95
CA GLU A 828 4.24 3.88 -35.89
C GLU A 828 4.30 2.36 -36.06
N VAL A 829 3.72 1.64 -35.11
CA VAL A 829 3.57 0.18 -35.18
C VAL A 829 2.23 -0.14 -35.82
N ALA A 830 2.25 -0.78 -36.98
CA ALA A 830 1.05 -1.15 -37.72
C ALA A 830 0.34 -2.35 -37.06
N ASP A 831 -0.98 -2.44 -37.21
CA ASP A 831 -1.75 -3.64 -36.83
C ASP A 831 -1.64 -4.72 -37.91
N VAL A 832 -0.47 -5.37 -37.97
CA VAL A 832 -0.22 -6.50 -38.87
C VAL A 832 0.33 -7.69 -38.09
N ASP A 833 -0.05 -8.90 -38.50
CA ASP A 833 0.42 -10.15 -37.88
C ASP A 833 1.88 -10.49 -38.21
N GLU A 834 2.48 -9.76 -39.16
CA GLU A 834 3.85 -9.97 -39.63
C GLU A 834 4.88 -9.26 -38.73
N LEU A 835 6.09 -9.83 -38.67
CA LEU A 835 7.24 -9.22 -38.02
C LEU A 835 7.51 -7.84 -38.64
N GLN A 836 7.47 -6.79 -37.83
CA GLN A 836 7.80 -5.44 -38.27
C GLN A 836 9.24 -5.12 -37.90
N THR A 837 10.05 -4.75 -38.90
CA THR A 837 11.45 -4.39 -38.69
C THR A 837 11.64 -2.88 -38.82
N PHE A 838 12.21 -2.27 -37.79
CA PHE A 838 12.59 -0.86 -37.79
C PHE A 838 14.10 -0.75 -37.64
N ALA A 839 14.74 0.10 -38.44
CA ALA A 839 16.17 0.36 -38.33
C ALA A 839 16.41 1.79 -37.85
N PHE A 840 17.24 1.94 -36.82
CA PHE A 840 17.62 3.23 -36.25
C PHE A 840 19.13 3.40 -36.38
N ASP A 841 19.56 4.48 -37.02
CA ASP A 841 20.96 4.87 -37.06
C ASP A 841 21.28 5.64 -35.78
N LEU A 842 22.23 5.14 -34.97
CA LEU A 842 22.71 5.87 -33.80
C LEU A 842 23.80 6.86 -34.24
N ASP A 843 23.73 8.09 -33.75
CA ASP A 843 24.81 9.06 -33.94
C ASP A 843 26.06 8.56 -33.20
N PRO A 844 27.15 8.20 -33.92
CA PRO A 844 28.37 7.70 -33.30
C PRO A 844 28.97 8.69 -32.30
N GLU A 845 28.84 10.00 -32.56
CA GLU A 845 29.37 11.04 -31.67
C GLU A 845 28.56 11.11 -30.36
N ALA A 846 27.23 10.94 -30.44
CA ALA A 846 26.37 10.88 -29.25
C ALA A 846 26.63 9.63 -28.39
N VAL A 847 26.87 8.48 -29.04
CA VAL A 847 27.23 7.23 -28.35
C VAL A 847 28.60 7.38 -27.67
N GLU A 848 29.60 7.93 -28.38
CA GLU A 848 30.94 8.13 -27.81
C GLU A 848 30.93 9.17 -26.68
N ALA A 849 30.16 10.26 -26.81
CA ALA A 849 29.99 11.28 -25.77
C ALA A 849 29.20 10.79 -24.54
N ALA A 850 28.46 9.69 -24.67
CA ALA A 850 27.77 9.04 -23.56
C ALA A 850 28.56 7.90 -22.93
N LEU A 851 29.50 7.33 -23.68
CA LEU A 851 30.48 6.38 -23.18
C LEU A 851 31.55 7.07 -22.33
N ARG A 852 31.93 8.30 -22.72
CA ARG A 852 32.73 9.23 -21.91
C ARG A 852 31.90 9.83 -20.78
#